data_AF-S3VFR2-F1
#
_entry.id   AF-S3VFR2-F1
#
_cell.length_a   1.000
_cell.length_b   1.000
_cell.length_c   1.000
_cell.angle_alpha   90.00
_cell.angle_beta   90.00
_cell.angle_gamma   90.00
#
_symmetry.space_group_name_H-M   'P 1'
#
loop_
_entity.id
_entity.type
_entity.pdbx_description
1 polymer ?
#
loop_
_entity_poly.entity_id
_entity_poly.type
_entity_poly.pdbx_seq_one_letter_code
_entity_poly.pdbx_strand_id
1 'polypeptide(L)'
;MVENYLLHLRHKIRRCYSFSRSVAFRSVIIALFSMFFTGCYKKPVQGSVMDFLTFSSASAVSTTPVPVNVQVTGLGGNTLVVGNSLNESLTFSSDGILTFPTQVSAISSYNVQILSGPPAASNLTCRINNPNGPITYPSTLIVIQCAQAFNNLNVTVVGIASSNTSTLLIQNSTDTLAFTGNGTQTFTNQVGAGNAYNVQILSAPAGHNCAVTTVPNPGTMPNSAFTINVNCLSAIAFSPNSMLVPQSNSAFIKFSAHGINSCVINGAAVIAGRTNIGSGNVSITTLAAPNDDTIQLTPGPPAYWGISAGQVFVNLTGCKDGAGNSVVNPTGVWYSFNVTSNVMYVSFTGGNDLNNCNSISTECKTIQKGVSACNATGAVCYVLVQGGSTYPINVTLTDQIVLNAKTSVLGSYDSTFTVQDLKNNPSIISDNQPCAGAYPGSICTPVLITTTALTSASDFIQFSGFVVKALPNADASAAILIGGTAGPGQIRIAENILDGGQSGASAALGGKVGIYITANANVAVAYNYIYGGSGRNVSAGAVIDSSSVVLAYNRINGMQSAPTGYSSGVIVQNFSAANMAAIANNEINGIQYLNQAAILPVISFGIQATSSADPTNLFIFNNSIYLGNATSGALGNATGIVAQSLAGLPYSIYNNQIFGKSGSIPGNGVGLAIGNLPAAGSIVRGNNLYTNIQAIIGGTQYSVCGNFTLSSTICSAPTLPPVGNFANSYNANPNFIAATSEDFVFFPKTPGALGTPSSTTMPCTSMYGGVTPAIPAAYLPLFNLDLTSTVRSTTAYPLQPLGSNAISVGAFELNSNCL
;
A
#
# COMPACT_ATOMS: atom_id res chain seq x y z
N MET A 1 -55.97 9.63 29.96
CA MET A 1 -57.10 8.82 29.43
C MET A 1 -56.78 7.38 29.76
N VAL A 2 -57.22 6.93 30.95
CA VAL A 2 -58.30 5.93 31.15
C VAL A 2 -57.77 4.52 30.80
N GLU A 3 -57.31 3.73 31.80
CA GLU A 3 -58.10 2.70 32.54
C GLU A 3 -58.32 1.45 31.65
N ASN A 4 -57.99 0.19 32.00
CA ASN A 4 -58.41 -0.72 33.09
C ASN A 4 -57.80 -2.11 32.70
N TYR A 5 -57.53 -3.14 33.50
CA TYR A 5 -58.37 -3.96 34.40
C TYR A 5 -57.37 -5.00 35.02
N LEU A 6 -56.90 -4.90 36.29
CA LEU A 6 -57.41 -5.53 37.52
C LEU A 6 -58.03 -6.93 37.31
N LEU A 7 -57.51 -8.03 37.88
CA LEU A 7 -57.86 -8.65 39.19
C LEU A 7 -57.83 -10.19 38.95
N HIS A 8 -57.37 -11.11 39.81
CA HIS A 8 -57.69 -11.35 41.21
C HIS A 8 -56.67 -12.41 41.74
N LEU A 9 -55.95 -12.15 42.84
CA LEU A 9 -56.25 -12.66 44.21
C LEU A 9 -55.80 -14.13 44.45
N ARG A 10 -55.23 -14.55 45.60
CA ARG A 10 -55.04 -13.94 46.92
C ARG A 10 -54.16 -14.87 47.80
N HIS A 11 -53.41 -14.26 48.73
CA HIS A 11 -53.13 -14.72 50.12
C HIS A 11 -52.16 -15.91 50.34
N LYS A 12 -51.29 -15.96 51.36
CA LYS A 12 -51.34 -15.45 52.76
C LYS A 12 -49.90 -15.50 53.34
N ILE A 13 -49.36 -14.41 53.91
CA ILE A 13 -49.18 -14.15 55.36
C ILE A 13 -47.99 -14.84 56.07
N ARG A 14 -47.02 -13.97 56.45
CA ARG A 14 -46.25 -13.83 57.72
C ARG A 14 -45.31 -14.95 58.26
N ARG A 15 -44.03 -14.51 58.40
CA ARG A 15 -43.25 -14.24 59.64
C ARG A 15 -42.00 -15.11 59.89
N CYS A 16 -40.88 -14.36 60.01
CA CYS A 16 -39.66 -14.55 60.81
C CYS A 16 -38.84 -15.85 60.66
N TYR A 17 -37.61 -15.75 60.14
CA TYR A 17 -36.39 -15.65 60.98
C TYR A 17 -35.16 -15.29 60.14
N SER A 18 -34.23 -14.57 60.78
CA SER A 18 -32.99 -14.02 60.22
C SER A 18 -31.93 -15.12 60.08
N PHE A 19 -31.35 -15.29 58.88
CA PHE A 19 -29.94 -15.70 58.72
C PHE A 19 -29.40 -15.36 57.32
N SER A 20 -28.25 -14.69 57.27
CA SER A 20 -27.29 -14.53 56.16
C SER A 20 -27.79 -14.03 54.78
N ARG A 21 -27.86 -12.70 54.63
CA ARG A 21 -27.88 -12.00 53.33
C ARG A 21 -26.46 -11.91 52.76
N SER A 22 -26.02 -12.87 51.96
CA SER A 22 -24.92 -12.63 50.98
C SER A 22 -24.81 -13.66 49.85
N VAL A 23 -25.52 -14.79 49.88
CA VAL A 23 -25.33 -15.87 48.89
C VAL A 23 -26.51 -16.06 47.93
N ALA A 24 -27.73 -15.61 48.29
CA ALA A 24 -28.93 -15.85 47.48
C ALA A 24 -29.13 -14.86 46.30
N PHE A 25 -28.44 -13.71 46.28
CA PHE A 25 -28.63 -12.71 45.21
C PHE A 25 -27.86 -13.07 43.92
N ARG A 26 -26.84 -13.93 43.99
CA ARG A 26 -26.08 -14.39 42.81
C ARG A 26 -26.75 -15.55 42.08
N SER A 27 -27.53 -16.39 42.77
CA SER A 27 -28.18 -17.55 42.15
C SER A 27 -29.44 -17.18 41.33
N VAL A 28 -30.11 -16.07 41.66
CA VAL A 28 -31.32 -15.64 40.93
C VAL A 28 -30.98 -14.95 39.60
N ILE A 29 -29.83 -14.28 39.51
CA ILE A 29 -29.37 -13.66 38.25
C ILE A 29 -28.90 -14.73 37.25
N ILE A 30 -28.32 -15.84 37.73
CA ILE A 30 -27.90 -16.96 36.87
C ILE A 30 -29.12 -17.74 36.34
N ALA A 31 -30.17 -17.91 37.14
CA ALA A 31 -31.41 -18.58 36.71
C ALA A 31 -32.25 -17.74 35.72
N LEU A 32 -32.21 -16.40 35.82
CA LEU A 32 -32.87 -15.49 34.88
C LEU A 32 -32.11 -15.32 33.55
N PHE A 33 -30.80 -15.60 33.52
CA PHE A 33 -30.03 -15.60 32.27
C PHE A 33 -30.17 -16.90 31.47
N SER A 34 -30.65 -17.98 32.09
CA SER A 34 -30.85 -19.29 31.44
C SER A 34 -32.18 -19.47 30.69
N MET A 35 -33.08 -18.46 30.65
CA MET A 35 -34.38 -18.56 29.96
C MET A 35 -34.48 -17.81 28.61
N PHE A 36 -33.38 -17.25 28.08
CA PHE A 36 -33.41 -16.51 26.80
C PHE A 36 -32.69 -17.17 25.61
N PHE A 37 -32.32 -18.46 25.69
CA PHE A 37 -31.79 -19.19 24.53
C PHE A 37 -32.47 -20.56 24.34
N THR A 38 -33.75 -20.54 24.00
CA THR A 38 -34.38 -21.65 23.26
C THR A 38 -34.47 -21.29 21.79
N GLY A 39 -33.32 -21.37 21.11
CA GLY A 39 -33.21 -21.47 19.66
C GLY A 39 -32.37 -22.71 19.37
N CYS A 40 -32.99 -23.71 18.74
CA CYS A 40 -32.50 -25.06 18.41
C CYS A 40 -30.96 -25.23 18.29
N TYR A 41 -30.30 -25.75 19.32
CA TYR A 41 -29.05 -26.48 19.12
C TYR A 41 -29.38 -27.92 18.72
N LYS A 42 -29.23 -28.18 17.42
CA LYS A 42 -29.25 -29.52 16.84
C LYS A 42 -28.14 -30.34 17.52
N LYS A 43 -28.45 -31.56 17.98
CA LYS A 43 -27.43 -32.53 18.43
C LYS A 43 -26.28 -32.60 17.40
N PRO A 44 -24.99 -32.63 17.78
CA PRO A 44 -23.95 -32.88 16.82
C PRO A 44 -24.14 -34.30 16.29
N VAL A 45 -24.39 -34.39 15.00
CA VAL A 45 -24.24 -35.65 14.25
C VAL A 45 -22.75 -35.97 14.27
N GLN A 46 -22.40 -37.25 14.42
CA GLN A 46 -21.02 -37.75 14.40
C GLN A 46 -20.18 -36.99 13.37
N GLY A 47 -19.24 -36.17 13.87
CA GLY A 47 -18.27 -35.46 13.04
C GLY A 47 -17.38 -36.46 12.32
N SER A 48 -17.18 -36.23 11.03
CA SER A 48 -16.24 -36.97 10.20
C SER A 48 -14.82 -36.87 10.79
N VAL A 49 -14.01 -37.91 10.58
CA VAL A 49 -12.58 -37.97 10.94
C VAL A 49 -11.80 -36.71 10.48
N MET A 50 -12.28 -36.01 9.45
CA MET A 50 -11.69 -34.76 8.95
C MET A 50 -11.85 -33.55 9.87
N ASP A 51 -12.92 -33.44 10.67
CA ASP A 51 -13.08 -32.36 11.66
C ASP A 51 -12.17 -32.58 12.89
N PHE A 52 -11.83 -33.84 13.19
CA PHE A 52 -10.80 -34.16 14.18
C PHE A 52 -9.39 -33.84 13.66
N LEU A 53 -9.15 -34.00 12.34
CA LEU A 53 -7.85 -33.74 11.71
C LEU A 53 -7.55 -32.25 11.51
N THR A 54 -8.56 -31.40 11.37
CA THR A 54 -8.40 -29.93 11.30
C THR A 54 -8.18 -29.30 12.68
N PHE A 55 -8.81 -29.83 13.73
CA PHE A 55 -8.48 -29.44 15.12
C PHE A 55 -7.15 -30.03 15.61
N SER A 56 -6.76 -31.23 15.16
CA SER A 56 -5.49 -31.84 15.56
C SER A 56 -4.28 -31.18 14.89
N SER A 57 -4.40 -30.70 13.65
CA SER A 57 -3.31 -29.99 12.95
C SER A 57 -3.08 -28.57 13.46
N ALA A 58 -4.15 -27.84 13.85
CA ALA A 58 -4.03 -26.56 14.55
C ALA A 58 -3.48 -26.72 15.99
N SER A 59 -3.78 -27.85 16.64
CA SER A 59 -3.21 -28.19 17.96
C SER A 59 -1.77 -28.70 17.86
N ALA A 60 -1.38 -29.34 16.75
CA ALA A 60 -0.05 -29.93 16.56
C ALA A 60 1.06 -28.87 16.40
N VAL A 61 0.80 -27.76 15.70
CA VAL A 61 1.79 -26.66 15.57
C VAL A 61 1.89 -25.80 16.85
N SER A 62 0.84 -25.80 17.67
CA SER A 62 0.78 -25.10 18.95
C SER A 62 1.45 -25.90 20.09
N THR A 63 1.66 -27.21 19.90
CA THR A 63 2.24 -28.11 20.90
C THR A 63 3.58 -28.70 20.50
N THR A 64 4.10 -28.40 19.31
CA THR A 64 5.41 -28.86 18.85
C THR A 64 6.50 -28.38 19.80
N PRO A 65 7.21 -29.30 20.48
CA PRO A 65 8.34 -28.94 21.31
C PRO A 65 9.47 -28.33 20.46
N VAL A 66 10.05 -27.24 20.92
CA VAL A 66 11.18 -26.56 20.26
C VAL A 66 12.36 -26.38 21.21
N PRO A 67 13.60 -26.34 20.71
CA PRO A 67 14.78 -26.13 21.53
C PRO A 67 14.82 -24.73 22.15
N VAL A 68 15.32 -24.66 23.39
CA VAL A 68 15.60 -23.44 24.14
C VAL A 68 17.11 -23.26 24.26
N ASN A 69 17.62 -22.29 23.54
CA ASN A 69 19.03 -21.96 23.46
C ASN A 69 19.36 -20.84 24.43
N VAL A 70 20.52 -20.92 25.08
CA VAL A 70 21.09 -19.88 25.95
C VAL A 70 22.44 -19.46 25.38
N GLN A 71 22.59 -18.19 25.06
CA GLN A 71 23.83 -17.56 24.64
C GLN A 71 24.45 -16.78 25.79
N VAL A 72 25.73 -17.00 26.06
CA VAL A 72 26.51 -16.26 27.07
C VAL A 72 27.63 -15.50 26.38
N THR A 73 27.79 -14.22 26.73
CA THR A 73 28.90 -13.36 26.28
C THR A 73 29.55 -12.63 27.45
N GLY A 74 30.87 -12.41 27.40
CA GLY A 74 31.61 -11.63 28.39
C GLY A 74 31.98 -12.40 29.66
N LEU A 75 31.96 -13.73 29.63
CA LEU A 75 32.20 -14.60 30.80
C LEU A 75 33.67 -14.59 31.25
N GLY A 76 34.61 -14.27 30.34
CA GLY A 76 36.02 -14.02 30.68
C GLY A 76 36.75 -15.22 31.31
N GLY A 77 36.38 -16.45 30.93
CA GLY A 77 36.99 -17.68 31.45
C GLY A 77 36.47 -18.14 32.83
N ASN A 78 35.44 -17.48 33.37
CA ASN A 78 34.76 -17.92 34.59
C ASN A 78 33.74 -19.03 34.30
N THR A 79 33.15 -19.59 35.35
CA THR A 79 32.05 -20.55 35.24
C THR A 79 30.70 -19.88 35.53
N LEU A 80 29.69 -20.15 34.72
CA LEU A 80 28.31 -19.74 34.91
C LEU A 80 27.39 -20.96 34.80
N VAL A 81 26.51 -21.17 35.78
CA VAL A 81 25.50 -22.22 35.75
C VAL A 81 24.12 -21.58 35.65
N VAL A 82 23.37 -22.00 34.64
CA VAL A 82 22.05 -21.47 34.30
C VAL A 82 21.04 -22.61 34.41
N GLY A 83 19.89 -22.35 35.03
CA GLY A 83 18.83 -23.32 35.21
C GLY A 83 17.53 -22.90 34.55
N ASN A 84 16.70 -23.87 34.18
CA ASN A 84 15.32 -23.63 33.75
C ASN A 84 14.29 -24.10 34.79
N SER A 85 13.01 -23.92 34.48
CA SER A 85 11.89 -24.36 35.31
C SER A 85 11.66 -25.88 35.36
N LEU A 86 12.44 -26.67 34.61
CA LEU A 86 12.38 -28.14 34.58
C LEU A 86 13.50 -28.78 35.42
N ASN A 87 14.21 -27.98 36.23
CA ASN A 87 15.39 -28.37 37.01
C ASN A 87 16.56 -28.87 36.14
N GLU A 88 16.58 -28.52 34.86
CA GLU A 88 17.74 -28.74 34.00
C GLU A 88 18.74 -27.61 34.20
N SER A 89 20.03 -27.90 33.99
CA SER A 89 21.09 -26.90 34.11
C SER A 89 22.07 -26.97 32.94
N LEU A 90 22.57 -25.79 32.55
CA LEU A 90 23.63 -25.60 31.57
C LEU A 90 24.83 -24.97 32.27
N THR A 91 26.02 -25.51 32.03
CA THR A 91 27.28 -24.98 32.57
C THR A 91 28.11 -24.40 31.44
N PHE A 92 28.48 -23.12 31.59
CA PHE A 92 29.33 -22.40 30.66
C PHE A 92 30.71 -22.20 31.31
N SER A 93 31.78 -22.57 30.59
CA SER A 93 33.18 -22.29 30.96
C SER A 93 33.85 -21.29 30.00
N SER A 94 33.13 -20.86 28.97
CA SER A 94 33.52 -19.83 28.00
C SER A 94 32.26 -19.24 27.37
N ASP A 95 32.42 -18.15 26.62
CA ASP A 95 31.35 -17.60 25.79
C ASP A 95 30.89 -18.62 24.75
N GLY A 96 29.60 -18.62 24.42
CA GLY A 96 29.02 -19.59 23.49
C GLY A 96 27.51 -19.76 23.63
N ILE A 97 26.95 -20.69 22.86
CA ILE A 97 25.53 -21.05 22.87
C ILE A 97 25.41 -22.51 23.30
N LEU A 98 24.56 -22.78 24.29
CA LEU A 98 24.17 -24.14 24.70
C LEU A 98 22.65 -24.27 24.69
N THR A 99 22.15 -25.51 24.58
CA THR A 99 20.72 -25.80 24.45
C THR A 99 20.26 -26.70 25.60
N PHE A 100 19.12 -26.38 26.21
CA PHE A 100 18.51 -27.26 27.20
C PHE A 100 18.10 -28.59 26.56
N PRO A 101 18.31 -29.75 27.22
CA PRO A 101 18.00 -31.06 26.65
C PRO A 101 16.52 -31.25 26.32
N THR A 102 15.62 -30.78 27.19
CA THR A 102 14.19 -30.89 26.97
C THR A 102 13.68 -29.76 26.09
N GLN A 103 13.11 -30.13 24.95
CA GLN A 103 12.37 -29.20 24.10
C GLN A 103 11.05 -28.80 24.76
N VAL A 104 10.71 -27.52 24.66
CA VAL A 104 9.53 -26.95 25.32
C VAL A 104 8.51 -26.53 24.28
N SER A 105 7.23 -26.76 24.54
CA SER A 105 6.14 -26.41 23.62
C SER A 105 6.09 -24.90 23.34
N ALA A 106 5.88 -24.53 22.07
CA ALA A 106 5.87 -23.15 21.57
C ALA A 106 4.71 -22.24 22.05
N ILE A 107 3.86 -22.72 22.96
CA ILE A 107 2.87 -21.90 23.70
C ILE A 107 3.19 -21.75 25.19
N SER A 108 4.22 -22.44 25.67
CA SER A 108 4.67 -22.31 27.05
C SER A 108 5.51 -21.04 27.21
N SER A 109 5.63 -20.54 28.43
CA SER A 109 6.65 -19.54 28.75
C SER A 109 7.93 -20.24 29.22
N TYR A 110 9.09 -19.66 28.92
CA TYR A 110 10.31 -20.03 29.62
C TYR A 110 10.52 -19.15 30.84
N ASN A 111 11.16 -19.75 31.83
CA ASN A 111 11.75 -19.06 32.97
C ASN A 111 13.16 -19.62 33.13
N VAL A 112 14.14 -18.76 32.95
CA VAL A 112 15.55 -19.10 33.09
C VAL A 112 16.15 -18.25 34.20
N GLN A 113 16.95 -18.89 35.04
CA GLN A 113 17.57 -18.29 36.22
C GLN A 113 19.05 -18.63 36.27
N ILE A 114 19.86 -17.73 36.82
CA ILE A 114 21.27 -18.01 37.11
C ILE A 114 21.32 -18.76 38.44
N LEU A 115 21.77 -20.01 38.42
CA LEU A 115 21.90 -20.86 39.61
C LEU A 115 23.22 -20.58 40.36
N SER A 116 24.30 -20.35 39.61
CA SER A 116 25.57 -19.87 40.17
C SER A 116 26.30 -18.98 39.17
N GLY A 117 26.74 -17.81 39.63
CA GLY A 117 27.50 -16.85 38.83
C GLY A 117 29.01 -17.00 39.00
N PRO A 118 29.80 -16.15 38.29
CA PRO A 118 31.24 -16.04 38.49
C PRO A 118 31.62 -15.81 39.97
N PRO A 119 32.83 -16.21 40.41
CA PRO A 119 33.28 -15.97 41.78
C PRO A 119 33.27 -14.48 42.13
N ALA A 120 32.87 -14.11 43.35
CA ALA A 120 32.81 -12.71 43.79
C ALA A 120 34.15 -11.94 43.59
N ALA A 121 35.28 -12.64 43.63
CA ALA A 121 36.61 -12.07 43.40
C ALA A 121 36.87 -11.58 41.97
N SER A 122 36.08 -12.02 40.97
CA SER A 122 36.22 -11.57 39.57
C SER A 122 35.52 -10.24 39.29
N ASN A 123 34.71 -9.74 40.24
CA ASN A 123 33.90 -8.53 40.11
C ASN A 123 32.98 -8.54 38.86
N LEU A 124 32.69 -9.73 38.31
CA LEU A 124 31.92 -9.95 37.10
C LEU A 124 30.48 -10.32 37.48
N THR A 125 29.50 -9.59 36.96
CA THR A 125 28.08 -9.89 37.15
C THR A 125 27.47 -10.34 35.83
N CYS A 126 26.75 -11.45 35.83
CA CYS A 126 25.97 -11.92 34.69
C CYS A 126 24.50 -11.59 34.87
N ARG A 127 23.85 -11.06 33.82
CA ARG A 127 22.42 -10.76 33.80
C ARG A 127 21.78 -11.42 32.59
N ILE A 128 20.57 -11.94 32.79
CA ILE A 128 19.75 -12.46 31.69
C ILE A 128 18.99 -11.28 31.10
N ASN A 129 19.18 -11.01 29.81
CA ASN A 129 18.57 -9.88 29.12
C ASN A 129 17.09 -10.10 28.83
N ASN A 130 16.69 -11.37 28.67
CA ASN A 130 15.32 -11.82 28.50
C ASN A 130 15.07 -13.01 29.44
N PRO A 131 14.85 -12.80 30.74
CA PRO A 131 14.74 -13.89 31.72
C PRO A 131 13.49 -14.75 31.54
N ASN A 132 12.44 -14.13 30.99
CA ASN A 132 11.12 -14.72 30.81
C ASN A 132 10.58 -14.32 29.44
N GLY A 133 9.81 -15.19 28.82
CA GLY A 133 9.12 -14.88 27.58
C GLY A 133 8.36 -16.09 27.04
N PRO A 134 7.55 -15.92 25.99
CA PRO A 134 6.98 -17.05 25.29
C PRO A 134 8.10 -17.86 24.63
N ILE A 135 7.98 -19.18 24.64
CA ILE A 135 8.77 -20.05 23.78
C ILE A 135 8.28 -19.87 22.35
N THR A 136 9.16 -19.50 21.44
CA THR A 136 8.83 -19.25 20.03
C THR A 136 9.40 -20.33 19.11
N TYR A 137 8.64 -20.73 18.09
CA TYR A 137 9.08 -21.63 17.02
C TYR A 137 9.99 -20.89 16.01
N PRO A 138 11.05 -21.50 15.42
CA PRO A 138 11.48 -22.89 15.58
C PRO A 138 12.41 -23.13 16.78
N SER A 139 12.88 -22.07 17.44
CA SER A 139 13.71 -22.14 18.64
C SER A 139 13.64 -20.83 19.41
N THR A 140 13.84 -20.86 20.72
CA THR A 140 13.94 -19.65 21.56
C THR A 140 15.39 -19.39 21.93
N LEU A 141 15.87 -18.16 21.79
CA LEU A 141 17.22 -17.75 22.21
C LEU A 141 17.15 -16.82 23.43
N ILE A 142 17.82 -17.22 24.50
CA ILE A 142 17.95 -16.47 25.75
C ILE A 142 19.37 -15.94 25.82
N VAL A 143 19.53 -14.64 26.02
CA VAL A 143 20.83 -13.96 26.01
C VAL A 143 21.21 -13.60 27.43
N ILE A 144 22.41 -14.00 27.82
CA ILE A 144 23.04 -13.66 29.10
C ILE A 144 24.31 -12.88 28.81
N GLN A 145 24.40 -11.71 29.41
CA GLN A 145 25.57 -10.85 29.30
C GLN A 145 26.27 -10.80 30.65
N CYS A 146 27.58 -11.00 30.64
CA CYS A 146 28.44 -10.84 31.80
C CYS A 146 29.31 -9.60 31.60
N ALA A 147 29.39 -8.76 32.63
CA ALA A 147 30.22 -7.55 32.61
C ALA A 147 30.57 -7.11 34.04
N GLN A 148 31.64 -6.32 34.17
CA GLN A 148 32.02 -5.70 35.45
C GLN A 148 31.10 -4.53 35.82
N ALA A 149 30.49 -3.88 34.82
CA ALA A 149 29.54 -2.79 35.00
C ALA A 149 28.45 -2.86 33.92
N PHE A 150 27.22 -2.48 34.27
CA PHE A 150 26.11 -2.32 33.35
C PHE A 150 25.73 -0.85 33.28
N ASN A 151 25.67 -0.31 32.06
CA ASN A 151 25.47 1.10 31.82
C ASN A 151 24.21 1.34 30.99
N ASN A 152 23.61 2.53 31.17
CA ASN A 152 22.44 2.94 30.41
C ASN A 152 22.83 3.28 28.96
N LEU A 153 22.11 2.68 28.01
CA LEU A 153 22.16 3.08 26.61
C LEU A 153 20.98 4.01 26.34
N ASN A 154 21.28 5.26 26.03
CA ASN A 154 20.31 6.29 25.73
C ASN A 154 20.20 6.48 24.22
N VAL A 155 19.04 6.96 23.77
CA VAL A 155 18.80 7.38 22.40
C VAL A 155 18.23 8.79 22.42
N THR A 156 18.91 9.72 21.74
CA THR A 156 18.44 11.08 21.51
C THR A 156 17.95 11.19 20.07
N VAL A 157 16.69 11.58 19.89
CA VAL A 157 16.04 11.77 18.60
C VAL A 157 15.84 13.26 18.33
N VAL A 158 16.22 13.68 17.13
CA VAL A 158 16.02 15.05 16.62
C VAL A 158 15.36 15.03 15.24
N GLY A 159 14.76 16.15 14.84
CA GLY A 159 14.22 16.34 13.49
C GLY A 159 12.85 15.71 13.23
N ILE A 160 12.09 15.31 14.26
CA ILE A 160 10.67 14.97 14.12
C ILE A 160 9.84 16.26 14.16
N ALA A 161 8.97 16.43 13.17
CA ALA A 161 8.05 17.57 13.08
C ALA A 161 7.07 17.58 14.26
N SER A 162 6.80 18.76 14.82
CA SER A 162 5.84 18.92 15.93
C SER A 162 4.39 18.56 15.55
N SER A 163 4.05 18.65 14.26
CA SER A 163 2.76 18.27 13.70
C SER A 163 2.63 16.77 13.37
N ASN A 164 3.68 15.98 13.60
CA ASN A 164 3.67 14.56 13.30
C ASN A 164 2.72 13.80 14.25
N THR A 165 1.96 12.86 13.68
CA THR A 165 0.99 12.02 14.43
C THR A 165 1.41 10.55 14.51
N SER A 166 2.49 10.16 13.80
CA SER A 166 3.01 8.78 13.77
C SER A 166 4.18 8.57 14.75
N THR A 167 4.47 7.32 15.09
CA THR A 167 5.51 6.97 16.06
C THR A 167 6.78 6.46 15.37
N LEU A 168 7.94 6.96 15.80
CA LEU A 168 9.25 6.37 15.51
C LEU A 168 9.50 5.22 16.49
N LEU A 169 9.80 4.02 15.98
CA LEU A 169 10.17 2.86 16.79
C LEU A 169 11.65 2.53 16.60
N ILE A 170 12.37 2.44 17.71
CA ILE A 170 13.81 2.12 17.74
C ILE A 170 14.03 0.94 18.67
N GLN A 171 14.89 0.01 18.28
CA GLN A 171 15.16 -1.20 19.03
C GLN A 171 16.66 -1.39 19.26
N ASN A 172 17.00 -1.91 20.44
CA ASN A 172 18.30 -2.54 20.69
C ASN A 172 18.05 -3.93 21.27
N SER A 173 18.43 -4.96 20.52
CA SER A 173 18.10 -6.36 20.87
C SER A 173 16.58 -6.56 21.00
N THR A 174 16.05 -6.89 22.17
CA THR A 174 14.60 -7.07 22.42
C THR A 174 13.92 -5.83 23.01
N ASP A 175 14.68 -4.81 23.41
CA ASP A 175 14.16 -3.60 24.05
C ASP A 175 13.83 -2.54 23.00
N THR A 176 12.65 -1.91 23.11
CA THR A 176 12.09 -1.01 22.10
C THR A 176 11.66 0.31 22.73
N LEU A 177 12.03 1.42 22.08
CA LEU A 177 11.65 2.78 22.43
C LEU A 177 10.70 3.34 21.37
N ALA A 178 9.75 4.16 21.82
CA ALA A 178 8.75 4.81 20.99
C ALA A 178 8.82 6.33 21.15
N PHE A 179 8.98 7.06 20.05
CA PHE A 179 9.05 8.52 20.03
C PHE A 179 7.93 9.10 19.18
N THR A 180 7.19 10.05 19.73
CA THR A 180 6.20 10.88 19.01
C THR A 180 6.73 12.27 18.67
N GLY A 181 7.92 12.61 19.16
CA GLY A 181 8.60 13.88 18.95
C GLY A 181 10.07 13.80 19.37
N ASN A 182 10.77 14.93 19.29
CA ASN A 182 12.17 15.03 19.68
C ASN A 182 12.34 14.79 21.19
N GLY A 183 13.46 14.18 21.57
CA GLY A 183 13.75 13.92 22.98
C GLY A 183 14.78 12.83 23.19
N THR A 184 15.10 12.57 24.46
CA THR A 184 15.99 11.48 24.85
C THR A 184 15.22 10.47 25.66
N GLN A 185 15.37 9.19 25.32
CA GLN A 185 14.86 8.07 26.11
C GLN A 185 15.99 7.07 26.38
N THR A 186 15.80 6.22 27.38
CA THR A 186 16.77 5.22 27.81
C THR A 186 16.16 3.84 27.66
N PHE A 187 16.89 2.91 27.06
CA PHE A 187 16.49 1.51 27.05
C PHE A 187 16.36 1.00 28.50
N THR A 188 15.31 0.24 28.78
CA THR A 188 15.06 -0.34 30.11
C THR A 188 16.18 -1.31 30.50
N ASN A 189 16.67 -2.09 29.52
CA ASN A 189 17.75 -3.03 29.71
C ASN A 189 19.11 -2.36 29.53
N GLN A 190 19.89 -2.33 30.61
CA GLN A 190 21.28 -1.86 30.58
C GLN A 190 22.18 -2.81 29.80
N VAL A 191 23.20 -2.26 29.13
CA VAL A 191 24.19 -3.04 28.38
C VAL A 191 25.49 -3.10 29.20
N GLY A 192 26.07 -4.30 29.30
CA GLY A 192 27.33 -4.48 30.02
C GLY A 192 28.51 -3.81 29.29
N ALA A 193 29.43 -3.17 30.03
CA ALA A 193 30.64 -2.59 29.44
C ALA A 193 31.44 -3.64 28.66
N GLY A 194 31.85 -3.31 27.44
CA GLY A 194 32.52 -4.21 26.50
C GLY A 194 31.59 -5.11 25.67
N ASN A 195 30.29 -5.22 26.02
CA ASN A 195 29.32 -5.96 25.21
C ASN A 195 28.85 -5.15 24.00
N ALA A 196 28.40 -5.85 22.97
CA ALA A 196 27.90 -5.23 21.75
C ALA A 196 26.49 -4.62 21.95
N TYR A 197 26.24 -3.50 21.28
CA TYR A 197 24.91 -2.95 21.05
C TYR A 197 24.67 -2.76 19.56
N ASN A 198 23.41 -2.79 19.14
CA ASN A 198 23.02 -2.47 17.77
C ASN A 198 21.66 -1.77 17.81
N VAL A 199 21.66 -0.45 17.60
CA VAL A 199 20.44 0.33 17.56
C VAL A 199 19.89 0.30 16.13
N GLN A 200 18.66 -0.20 16.00
CA GLN A 200 17.95 -0.35 14.74
C GLN A 200 16.68 0.50 14.75
N ILE A 201 16.39 1.16 13.63
CA ILE A 201 15.13 1.86 13.41
C ILE A 201 14.15 0.84 12.82
N LEU A 202 13.06 0.55 13.52
CA LEU A 202 12.04 -0.40 13.09
C LEU A 202 11.00 0.24 12.17
N SER A 203 10.64 1.49 12.44
CA SER A 203 9.71 2.28 11.64
C SER A 203 10.01 3.76 11.80
N ALA A 204 9.96 4.53 10.71
CA ALA A 204 10.07 5.99 10.75
C ALA A 204 8.67 6.64 10.74
N PRO A 205 8.49 7.85 11.31
CA PRO A 205 7.24 8.58 11.19
C PRO A 205 6.89 8.92 9.74
N ALA A 206 5.61 9.07 9.42
CA ALA A 206 5.17 9.45 8.08
C ALA A 206 5.85 10.75 7.61
N GLY A 207 6.34 10.74 6.37
CA GLY A 207 7.05 11.88 5.78
C GLY A 207 8.47 12.11 6.32
N HIS A 208 9.00 11.25 7.20
CA HIS A 208 10.34 11.37 7.74
C HIS A 208 11.25 10.22 7.31
N ASN A 209 12.49 10.55 6.97
CA ASN A 209 13.59 9.61 6.89
C ASN A 209 14.43 9.74 8.16
N CYS A 210 14.69 8.62 8.82
CA CYS A 210 15.48 8.59 10.05
C CYS A 210 16.74 7.76 9.88
N ALA A 211 17.85 8.20 10.46
CA ALA A 211 19.12 7.51 10.44
C ALA A 211 19.86 7.64 11.78
N VAL A 212 20.53 6.55 12.17
CA VAL A 212 21.48 6.58 13.29
C VAL A 212 22.73 7.33 12.84
N THR A 213 23.09 8.40 13.56
CA THR A 213 24.22 9.28 13.21
C THR A 213 25.44 9.05 14.09
N THR A 214 25.27 8.51 15.29
CA THR A 214 26.41 8.10 16.12
C THR A 214 27.10 6.89 15.51
N VAL A 215 28.42 7.01 15.31
CA VAL A 215 29.28 5.93 14.83
C VAL A 215 30.32 5.57 15.91
N PRO A 216 30.62 4.27 16.12
CA PRO A 216 30.09 3.11 15.38
C PRO A 216 28.69 2.66 15.86
N ASN A 217 27.88 2.15 14.93
CA ASN A 217 26.64 1.40 15.19
C ASN A 217 26.50 0.32 14.10
N PRO A 218 26.51 -1.00 14.42
CA PRO A 218 26.70 -1.59 15.75
C PRO A 218 28.00 -1.19 16.43
N GLY A 219 28.04 -1.22 17.77
CA GLY A 219 29.21 -0.80 18.55
C GLY A 219 29.37 -1.59 19.84
N THR A 220 30.34 -1.19 20.68
CA THR A 220 30.59 -1.79 22.00
C THR A 220 30.33 -0.77 23.09
N MET A 221 29.68 -1.22 24.17
CA MET A 221 29.27 -0.33 25.25
C MET A 221 30.49 0.14 26.06
N PRO A 222 30.69 1.45 26.27
CA PRO A 222 31.78 1.95 27.10
C PRO A 222 31.53 1.68 28.59
N ASN A 223 32.52 2.00 29.43
CA ASN A 223 32.40 1.85 30.90
C ASN A 223 31.61 3.00 31.56
N SER A 224 30.68 3.61 30.84
CA SER A 224 29.80 4.68 31.31
C SER A 224 28.50 4.68 30.49
N ALA A 225 27.49 5.47 30.89
CA ALA A 225 26.32 5.69 30.06
C ALA A 225 26.72 6.23 28.68
N PHE A 226 26.01 5.80 27.63
CA PHE A 226 26.30 6.16 26.25
C PHE A 226 25.03 6.58 25.54
N THR A 227 25.11 7.60 24.68
CA THR A 227 23.96 8.15 23.97
C THR A 227 24.14 8.01 22.47
N ILE A 228 23.17 7.36 21.83
CA ILE A 228 23.06 7.23 20.38
C ILE A 228 22.18 8.34 19.85
N ASN A 229 22.66 9.06 18.85
CA ASN A 229 21.91 10.13 18.19
C ASN A 229 21.23 9.57 16.95
N VAL A 230 19.92 9.74 16.87
CA VAL A 230 19.11 9.46 15.69
C VAL A 230 18.58 10.77 15.15
N ASN A 231 18.86 11.01 13.88
CA ASN A 231 18.40 12.18 13.17
C ASN A 231 17.25 11.77 12.25
N CYS A 232 16.16 12.53 12.28
CA CYS A 232 14.98 12.37 11.43
C CYS A 232 14.70 13.60 10.56
N LEU A 233 15.63 14.57 10.52
CA LEU A 233 15.44 15.82 9.78
C LEU A 233 15.15 15.53 8.30
N SER A 234 13.98 15.94 7.85
CA SER A 234 13.45 15.62 6.52
C SER A 234 12.81 16.84 5.88
N ALA A 235 12.81 16.90 4.55
CA ALA A 235 11.92 17.79 3.80
C ALA A 235 10.54 17.13 3.73
N ILE A 236 9.52 17.80 4.24
CA ILE A 236 8.21 17.18 4.50
C ILE A 236 7.07 17.75 3.64
N ALA A 237 7.27 18.93 3.03
CA ALA A 237 6.27 19.51 2.12
C ALA A 237 6.89 20.47 1.10
N PHE A 238 6.18 20.64 -0.02
CA PHE A 238 6.45 21.63 -1.07
C PHE A 238 5.21 22.47 -1.30
N SER A 239 5.36 23.79 -1.40
CA SER A 239 4.27 24.72 -1.69
C SER A 239 4.55 25.56 -2.94
N PRO A 240 3.58 25.76 -3.84
CA PRO A 240 2.20 25.29 -3.73
C PRO A 240 2.11 23.76 -3.86
N ASN A 241 1.22 23.14 -3.07
CA ASN A 241 1.05 21.68 -3.04
C ASN A 241 0.68 21.10 -4.42
N SER A 242 0.11 21.94 -5.29
CA SER A 242 -0.19 21.61 -6.69
C SER A 242 1.04 21.29 -7.55
N MET A 243 2.25 21.62 -7.08
CA MET A 243 3.49 21.59 -7.84
C MET A 243 3.39 22.36 -9.17
N LEU A 244 2.50 23.34 -9.25
CA LEU A 244 2.37 24.25 -10.38
C LEU A 244 2.74 25.65 -9.91
N VAL A 245 3.85 26.16 -10.44
CA VAL A 245 4.42 27.44 -10.04
C VAL A 245 4.32 28.41 -11.22
N PRO A 246 3.52 29.49 -11.13
CA PRO A 246 3.57 30.55 -12.11
C PRO A 246 5.00 31.11 -12.22
N GLN A 247 5.44 31.46 -13.43
CA GLN A 247 6.84 31.80 -13.72
C GLN A 247 7.45 32.86 -12.78
N SER A 248 6.68 33.85 -12.33
CA SER A 248 7.12 34.93 -11.44
C SER A 248 6.97 34.63 -9.95
N ASN A 249 6.35 33.52 -9.60
CA ASN A 249 5.98 33.23 -8.22
C ASN A 249 7.03 32.36 -7.54
N SER A 250 7.19 32.54 -6.24
CA SER A 250 8.09 31.71 -5.44
C SER A 250 7.48 30.34 -5.15
N ALA A 251 8.35 29.37 -4.90
CA ALA A 251 7.99 28.08 -4.31
C ALA A 251 8.59 27.97 -2.91
N PHE A 252 8.07 27.06 -2.08
CA PHE A 252 8.53 26.88 -0.71
C PHE A 252 8.75 25.41 -0.40
N ILE A 253 9.77 25.09 0.40
CA ILE A 253 10.03 23.74 0.89
C ILE A 253 10.07 23.80 2.40
N LYS A 254 9.19 23.03 3.04
CA LYS A 254 9.09 22.91 4.49
C LYS A 254 9.86 21.70 4.99
N PHE A 255 10.61 21.89 6.07
CA PHE A 255 11.36 20.87 6.77
C PHE A 255 10.71 20.51 8.10
N SER A 256 11.12 19.38 8.67
CA SER A 256 10.61 18.89 9.95
C SER A 256 11.19 19.61 11.19
N ALA A 257 12.16 20.50 11.03
CA ALA A 257 12.76 21.28 12.12
C ALA A 257 12.95 22.74 11.74
N HIS A 258 12.93 23.60 12.76
CA HIS A 258 13.17 25.03 12.67
C HIS A 258 14.66 25.38 12.45
N GLY A 259 14.92 26.61 11.99
CA GLY A 259 16.24 27.17 11.83
C GLY A 259 17.03 26.65 10.62
N ILE A 260 16.38 26.30 9.52
CA ILE A 260 17.06 25.82 8.32
C ILE A 260 17.97 26.92 7.76
N ASN A 261 19.25 26.62 7.49
CA ASN A 261 20.24 27.69 7.20
C ASN A 261 21.27 27.43 6.08
N SER A 262 21.41 26.21 5.54
CA SER A 262 22.55 25.88 4.66
C SER A 262 22.22 25.13 3.36
N CYS A 263 20.98 25.20 2.89
CA CYS A 263 20.59 24.56 1.63
C CYS A 263 21.26 25.19 0.41
N VAL A 264 21.74 24.36 -0.52
CA VAL A 264 22.34 24.78 -1.79
C VAL A 264 21.70 24.02 -2.95
N ILE A 265 21.47 24.70 -4.08
CA ILE A 265 21.00 24.06 -5.32
C ILE A 265 22.17 23.32 -5.98
N ASN A 266 21.99 22.02 -6.23
CA ASN A 266 22.91 21.24 -7.05
C ASN A 266 22.62 21.45 -8.54
N GLY A 267 23.27 22.44 -9.14
CA GLY A 267 23.12 22.75 -10.58
C GLY A 267 23.66 21.67 -11.53
N ALA A 268 24.46 20.71 -11.05
CA ALA A 268 25.02 19.63 -11.88
C ALA A 268 24.10 18.41 -12.00
N ALA A 269 23.02 18.34 -11.21
CA ALA A 269 22.05 17.25 -11.29
C ALA A 269 21.32 17.25 -12.65
N VAL A 270 21.05 16.06 -13.18
CA VAL A 270 20.37 15.87 -14.48
C VAL A 270 19.24 14.87 -14.34
N ILE A 271 18.06 15.25 -14.83
CA ILE A 271 16.93 14.34 -15.07
C ILE A 271 16.55 14.49 -16.54
N ALA A 272 16.57 13.39 -17.30
CA ALA A 272 16.20 13.41 -18.70
C ALA A 272 14.79 14.01 -18.89
N GLY A 273 14.67 14.99 -19.79
CA GLY A 273 13.40 15.64 -20.11
C GLY A 273 12.91 16.70 -19.11
N ARG A 274 13.71 17.07 -18.09
CA ARG A 274 13.37 18.15 -17.14
C ARG A 274 14.51 19.17 -17.03
N THR A 275 14.16 20.42 -16.77
CA THR A 275 15.13 21.51 -16.58
C THR A 275 15.53 21.60 -15.10
N ASN A 276 16.81 21.57 -14.79
CA ASN A 276 17.28 21.83 -13.42
C ASN A 276 17.14 23.32 -13.13
N ILE A 277 16.52 23.70 -12.00
CA ILE A 277 16.39 25.12 -11.65
C ILE A 277 17.74 25.80 -11.41
N GLY A 278 18.82 25.05 -11.19
CA GLY A 278 20.17 25.59 -11.07
C GLY A 278 20.71 26.22 -12.36
N SER A 279 20.08 25.99 -13.52
CA SER A 279 20.36 26.76 -14.74
C SER A 279 19.56 28.08 -14.82
N GLY A 280 18.60 28.29 -13.91
CA GLY A 280 17.84 29.51 -13.76
C GLY A 280 18.43 30.47 -12.74
N ASN A 281 17.96 31.72 -12.76
CA ASN A 281 18.30 32.72 -11.75
C ASN A 281 17.42 32.54 -10.50
N VAL A 282 17.59 31.44 -9.76
CA VAL A 282 16.81 31.14 -8.55
C VAL A 282 17.64 31.38 -7.30
N SER A 283 17.12 32.17 -6.36
CA SER A 283 17.72 32.37 -5.03
C SER A 283 16.99 31.58 -3.95
N ILE A 284 17.72 31.01 -3.01
CA ILE A 284 17.18 30.42 -1.78
C ILE A 284 17.20 31.47 -0.67
N THR A 285 16.08 31.69 -0.01
CA THR A 285 15.97 32.52 1.19
C THR A 285 15.35 31.73 2.32
N THR A 286 15.92 31.83 3.52
CA THR A 286 15.33 31.26 4.74
C THR A 286 14.33 32.24 5.32
N LEU A 287 13.21 31.73 5.83
CA LEU A 287 12.19 32.59 6.44
C LEU A 287 12.51 32.86 7.91
N ALA A 288 11.97 33.95 8.45
CA ALA A 288 12.07 34.25 9.88
C ALA A 288 11.09 33.41 10.71
N ALA A 289 11.39 33.23 11.99
CA ALA A 289 10.48 32.60 12.94
C ALA A 289 9.10 33.30 12.93
N PRO A 290 7.98 32.55 12.99
CA PRO A 290 7.89 31.12 13.30
C PRO A 290 8.01 30.15 12.11
N ASN A 291 8.26 30.65 10.88
CA ASN A 291 8.30 29.84 9.66
C ASN A 291 9.71 29.49 9.20
N ASP A 292 10.69 29.58 10.11
CA ASP A 292 12.11 29.28 9.87
C ASP A 292 12.41 27.78 9.67
N ASP A 293 11.37 26.95 9.68
CA ASP A 293 11.37 25.58 9.18
C ASP A 293 11.20 25.50 7.65
N THR A 294 11.01 26.63 6.98
CA THR A 294 10.67 26.70 5.56
C THR A 294 11.67 27.56 4.80
N ILE A 295 12.09 27.09 3.63
CA ILE A 295 12.87 27.88 2.66
C ILE A 295 11.98 28.34 1.51
N GLN A 296 12.29 29.50 0.97
CA GLN A 296 11.66 30.06 -0.21
C GLN A 296 12.64 30.02 -1.39
N LEU A 297 12.18 29.48 -2.51
CA LEU A 297 12.83 29.51 -3.81
C LEU A 297 12.22 30.66 -4.60
N THR A 298 13.01 31.72 -4.82
CA THR A 298 12.54 32.92 -5.54
C THR A 298 13.16 32.94 -6.94
N PRO A 299 12.33 32.87 -8.01
CA PRO A 299 12.82 32.96 -9.38
C PRO A 299 13.12 34.42 -9.78
N GLY A 300 14.12 34.62 -10.62
CA GLY A 300 14.56 35.94 -11.10
C GLY A 300 14.64 36.04 -12.63
N PRO A 301 14.39 37.22 -13.21
CA PRO A 301 14.51 37.43 -14.65
C PRO A 301 15.96 37.25 -15.14
N PRO A 302 16.18 36.99 -16.45
CA PRO A 302 15.18 36.86 -17.51
C PRO A 302 14.58 35.44 -17.63
N ALA A 303 15.19 34.44 -17.00
CA ALA A 303 14.83 33.03 -17.19
C ALA A 303 13.93 32.45 -16.07
N TYR A 304 13.66 33.20 -14.99
CA TYR A 304 12.89 32.82 -13.79
C TYR A 304 13.33 31.49 -13.17
N TRP A 305 12.95 30.38 -13.78
CA TRP A 305 13.25 28.99 -13.40
C TRP A 305 14.17 28.26 -14.40
N GLY A 306 14.84 29.00 -15.29
CA GLY A 306 15.61 28.45 -16.41
C GLY A 306 14.75 28.15 -17.65
N ILE A 307 13.43 28.27 -17.54
CA ILE A 307 12.44 28.04 -18.60
C ILE A 307 11.20 28.93 -18.38
N SER A 308 10.50 29.28 -19.47
CA SER A 308 9.25 30.08 -19.42
C SER A 308 8.02 29.24 -19.09
N ALA A 309 7.97 28.00 -19.58
CA ALA A 309 6.95 27.02 -19.23
C ALA A 309 7.48 25.60 -19.48
N GLY A 310 7.14 24.65 -18.61
CA GLY A 310 7.55 23.26 -18.73
C GLY A 310 7.92 22.63 -17.40
N GLN A 311 8.52 21.46 -17.46
CA GLN A 311 8.90 20.71 -16.26
C GLN A 311 10.27 21.15 -15.76
N VAL A 312 10.32 21.46 -14.46
CA VAL A 312 11.57 21.78 -13.77
C VAL A 312 11.76 20.86 -12.57
N PHE A 313 12.98 20.79 -12.08
CA PHE A 313 13.28 20.11 -10.83
C PHE A 313 14.35 20.84 -10.04
N VAL A 314 14.33 20.60 -8.73
CA VAL A 314 15.35 21.06 -7.80
C VAL A 314 15.95 19.86 -7.09
N ASN A 315 17.28 19.84 -7.00
CA ASN A 315 18.01 19.01 -6.05
C ASN A 315 18.71 19.93 -5.05
N LEU A 316 18.34 19.87 -3.77
CA LEU A 316 19.01 20.59 -2.71
C LEU A 316 19.97 19.67 -1.97
N THR A 317 21.18 20.16 -1.74
CA THR A 317 22.21 19.49 -0.95
C THR A 317 22.64 20.38 0.20
N GLY A 318 23.30 19.79 1.20
CA GLY A 318 23.88 20.55 2.31
C GLY A 318 22.89 21.18 3.28
N CYS A 319 21.58 20.95 3.15
CA CYS A 319 20.56 21.47 4.06
C CYS A 319 20.78 21.01 5.50
N LYS A 320 20.89 21.97 6.43
CA LYS A 320 21.01 21.74 7.87
C LYS A 320 20.04 22.62 8.66
N ASP A 321 19.69 22.14 9.84
CA ASP A 321 18.97 22.92 10.86
C ASP A 321 19.91 23.84 11.66
N GLY A 322 19.34 24.62 12.58
CA GLY A 322 20.07 25.55 13.43
C GLY A 322 21.04 24.87 14.40
N ALA A 323 20.85 23.56 14.65
CA ALA A 323 21.73 22.74 15.49
C ALA A 323 22.84 22.04 14.69
N GLY A 324 22.86 22.19 13.36
CA GLY A 324 23.84 21.58 12.47
C GLY A 324 23.52 20.16 12.01
N ASN A 325 22.34 19.62 12.33
CA ASN A 325 21.89 18.33 11.84
C ASN A 325 21.59 18.44 10.34
N SER A 326 22.04 17.46 9.56
CA SER A 326 21.83 17.45 8.11
C SER A 326 20.54 16.72 7.74
N VAL A 327 19.86 17.13 6.68
CA VAL A 327 18.69 16.39 6.18
C VAL A 327 19.08 14.95 5.85
N VAL A 328 18.30 13.98 6.33
CA VAL A 328 18.52 12.54 6.10
C VAL A 328 18.04 12.17 4.71
N ASN A 329 18.87 12.48 3.72
CA ASN A 329 18.69 12.04 2.35
C ASN A 329 20.04 11.97 1.63
N PRO A 330 20.60 10.76 1.38
CA PRO A 330 21.93 10.62 0.81
C PRO A 330 22.05 11.18 -0.62
N THR A 331 20.94 11.33 -1.34
CA THR A 331 20.91 11.91 -2.70
C THR A 331 20.47 13.37 -2.72
N GLY A 332 20.25 14.00 -1.56
CA GLY A 332 19.71 15.36 -1.43
C GLY A 332 18.18 15.42 -1.51
N VAL A 333 17.62 16.61 -1.29
CA VAL A 333 16.16 16.83 -1.36
C VAL A 333 15.75 17.07 -2.81
N TRP A 334 14.84 16.25 -3.33
CA TRP A 334 14.37 16.35 -4.71
C TRP A 334 12.90 16.76 -4.77
N TYR A 335 12.61 17.79 -5.56
CA TYR A 335 11.24 18.10 -5.99
C TYR A 335 11.21 18.34 -7.50
N SER A 336 10.11 17.97 -8.14
CA SER A 336 9.85 18.26 -9.55
C SER A 336 8.50 18.91 -9.69
N PHE A 337 8.46 20.06 -10.34
CA PHE A 337 7.25 20.87 -10.45
C PHE A 337 7.17 21.46 -11.85
N ASN A 338 6.00 21.99 -12.20
CA ASN A 338 5.77 22.57 -13.50
C ASN A 338 5.76 24.10 -13.37
N VAL A 339 6.46 24.75 -14.29
CA VAL A 339 6.44 26.20 -14.46
C VAL A 339 5.47 26.53 -15.59
N THR A 340 4.66 27.58 -15.40
CA THR A 340 3.75 28.05 -16.44
C THR A 340 3.69 29.57 -16.49
N SER A 341 3.50 30.10 -17.69
CA SER A 341 3.15 31.50 -17.95
C SER A 341 1.65 31.71 -18.19
N ASN A 342 0.90 30.64 -18.46
CA ASN A 342 -0.51 30.69 -18.83
C ASN A 342 -1.35 29.88 -17.85
N VAL A 343 -2.20 30.58 -17.10
CA VAL A 343 -3.14 29.97 -16.16
C VAL A 343 -4.53 30.57 -16.40
N MET A 344 -5.52 29.70 -16.53
CA MET A 344 -6.92 30.05 -16.61
C MET A 344 -7.64 29.57 -15.35
N TYR A 345 -8.60 30.32 -14.87
CA TYR A 345 -9.34 30.07 -13.64
C TYR A 345 -10.81 29.80 -13.96
N VAL A 346 -11.37 28.77 -13.31
CA VAL A 346 -12.75 28.34 -13.49
C VAL A 346 -13.43 28.20 -12.12
N SER A 347 -14.60 28.81 -11.98
CA SER A 347 -15.46 28.74 -10.80
C SER A 347 -16.91 28.62 -11.22
N PHE A 348 -17.60 27.55 -10.80
CA PHE A 348 -19.01 27.37 -11.15
C PHE A 348 -19.93 28.43 -10.53
N THR A 349 -19.65 28.81 -9.28
CA THR A 349 -20.48 29.72 -8.48
C THR A 349 -20.15 31.19 -8.76
N GLY A 350 -18.88 31.53 -8.97
CA GLY A 350 -18.41 32.90 -9.20
C GLY A 350 -18.15 33.28 -10.66
N GLY A 351 -17.98 32.29 -11.55
CA GLY A 351 -17.51 32.52 -12.92
C GLY A 351 -18.60 32.86 -13.94
N ASN A 352 -18.15 33.42 -15.08
CA ASN A 352 -18.98 33.73 -16.24
C ASN A 352 -18.23 33.37 -17.54
N ASP A 353 -18.87 32.62 -18.45
CA ASP A 353 -18.23 32.18 -19.71
C ASP A 353 -18.05 33.30 -20.77
N LEU A 354 -18.54 34.51 -20.47
CA LEU A 354 -18.17 35.71 -21.19
C LEU A 354 -16.78 36.24 -20.81
N ASN A 355 -16.20 35.76 -19.71
CA ASN A 355 -14.87 36.16 -19.25
C ASN A 355 -13.75 35.53 -20.11
N ASN A 356 -12.54 36.07 -19.96
CA ASN A 356 -11.32 35.58 -20.60
C ASN A 356 -10.55 34.53 -19.76
N CYS A 357 -11.06 34.19 -18.57
CA CYS A 357 -10.53 33.20 -17.63
C CYS A 357 -9.13 33.49 -17.05
N ASN A 358 -8.46 34.59 -17.39
CA ASN A 358 -7.02 34.74 -17.12
C ASN A 358 -6.66 35.32 -15.73
N SER A 359 -7.65 35.53 -14.85
CA SER A 359 -7.44 35.99 -13.47
C SER A 359 -8.52 35.44 -12.53
N ILE A 360 -8.26 35.48 -11.22
CA ILE A 360 -9.21 35.14 -10.14
C ILE A 360 -10.34 36.19 -10.01
N SER A 361 -10.37 37.24 -10.83
CA SER A 361 -11.50 38.19 -10.89
C SER A 361 -12.33 38.04 -12.17
N THR A 362 -11.86 37.21 -13.08
CA THR A 362 -12.43 36.99 -14.41
C THR A 362 -12.54 35.50 -14.68
N GLU A 363 -12.90 34.70 -13.67
CA GLU A 363 -13.02 33.25 -13.82
C GLU A 363 -14.13 32.89 -14.81
N CYS A 364 -13.90 31.81 -15.55
CA CYS A 364 -14.93 31.22 -16.41
C CYS A 364 -15.84 30.29 -15.61
N LYS A 365 -17.05 30.05 -16.10
CA LYS A 365 -18.05 29.25 -15.41
C LYS A 365 -17.90 27.76 -15.72
N THR A 366 -17.67 27.43 -16.98
CA THR A 366 -17.51 26.05 -17.46
C THR A 366 -16.03 25.71 -17.67
N ILE A 367 -15.70 24.45 -17.42
CA ILE A 367 -14.33 23.94 -17.61
C ILE A 367 -13.94 24.01 -19.08
N GLN A 368 -14.84 23.63 -20.00
CA GLN A 368 -14.55 23.64 -21.43
C GLN A 368 -14.31 25.06 -21.98
N LYS A 369 -14.93 26.09 -21.40
CA LYS A 369 -14.59 27.49 -21.72
C LYS A 369 -13.18 27.84 -21.30
N GLY A 370 -12.77 27.46 -20.08
CA GLY A 370 -11.40 27.60 -19.59
C GLY A 370 -10.38 26.88 -20.47
N VAL A 371 -10.69 25.65 -20.88
CA VAL A 371 -9.87 24.87 -21.83
C VAL A 371 -9.75 25.59 -23.17
N SER A 372 -10.86 26.09 -23.71
CA SER A 372 -10.86 26.82 -24.99
C SER A 372 -10.01 28.10 -24.92
N ALA A 373 -10.10 28.85 -23.80
CA ALA A 373 -9.26 30.02 -23.55
C ALA A 373 -7.77 29.64 -23.45
N CYS A 374 -7.44 28.54 -22.77
CA CYS A 374 -6.08 28.01 -22.72
C CYS A 374 -5.57 27.62 -24.11
N ASN A 375 -6.36 26.88 -24.88
CA ASN A 375 -6.00 26.43 -26.22
C ASN A 375 -5.69 27.60 -27.15
N ALA A 376 -6.42 28.72 -27.00
CA ALA A 376 -6.20 29.94 -27.78
C ALA A 376 -4.82 30.59 -27.54
N THR A 377 -4.11 30.24 -26.46
CA THR A 377 -2.73 30.71 -26.22
C THR A 377 -1.71 30.06 -27.15
N GLY A 378 -2.02 28.88 -27.72
CA GLY A 378 -1.09 28.10 -28.56
C GLY A 378 0.14 27.56 -27.82
N ALA A 379 0.20 27.68 -26.50
CA ALA A 379 1.32 27.30 -25.65
C ALA A 379 0.88 26.33 -24.54
N VAL A 380 1.83 25.88 -23.72
CA VAL A 380 1.52 25.11 -22.49
C VAL A 380 0.67 26.00 -21.57
N CYS A 381 -0.46 25.48 -21.13
CA CYS A 381 -1.44 26.22 -20.36
C CYS A 381 -2.14 25.34 -19.33
N TYR A 382 -2.54 25.94 -18.20
CA TYR A 382 -3.21 25.25 -17.11
C TYR A 382 -4.57 25.87 -16.84
N VAL A 383 -5.60 25.04 -16.67
CA VAL A 383 -6.91 25.43 -16.19
C VAL A 383 -7.04 24.97 -14.74
N LEU A 384 -7.15 25.91 -13.81
CA LEU A 384 -7.40 25.62 -12.40
C LEU A 384 -8.89 25.74 -12.13
N VAL A 385 -9.46 24.72 -11.49
CA VAL A 385 -10.90 24.62 -11.26
C VAL A 385 -11.18 24.63 -9.76
N GLN A 386 -12.06 25.55 -9.34
CA GLN A 386 -12.47 25.68 -7.95
C GLN A 386 -13.27 24.43 -7.51
N GLY A 387 -12.95 23.94 -6.32
CA GLY A 387 -13.62 22.87 -5.61
C GLY A 387 -14.92 23.30 -4.93
N GLY A 388 -15.65 22.32 -4.39
CA GLY A 388 -16.89 22.55 -3.65
C GLY A 388 -18.10 22.79 -4.54
N SER A 389 -17.98 22.48 -5.83
CA SER A 389 -19.03 22.69 -6.84
C SER A 389 -19.13 21.51 -7.80
N THR A 390 -20.33 21.32 -8.35
CA THR A 390 -20.59 20.39 -9.46
C THR A 390 -20.63 21.15 -10.78
N TYR A 391 -19.87 20.68 -11.75
CA TYR A 391 -19.79 21.17 -13.13
C TYR A 391 -20.56 20.20 -14.03
N PRO A 392 -21.85 20.46 -14.31
CA PRO A 392 -22.68 19.56 -15.10
C PRO A 392 -22.41 19.72 -16.61
N ILE A 393 -22.44 18.60 -17.34
CA ILE A 393 -22.40 18.56 -18.80
C ILE A 393 -23.83 18.33 -19.30
N ASN A 394 -24.50 19.38 -19.81
CA ASN A 394 -25.95 19.34 -20.06
C ASN A 394 -26.34 19.41 -21.55
N VAL A 395 -25.54 20.00 -22.45
CA VAL A 395 -25.94 20.18 -23.87
C VAL A 395 -24.75 20.08 -24.87
N THR A 396 -25.10 19.74 -26.12
CA THR A 396 -24.26 19.32 -27.26
C THR A 396 -22.86 19.93 -27.39
N LEU A 397 -21.83 19.07 -27.33
CA LEU A 397 -20.44 19.22 -27.84
C LEU A 397 -19.59 20.40 -27.31
N THR A 398 -20.18 21.42 -26.68
CA THR A 398 -19.48 22.61 -26.17
C THR A 398 -19.23 22.57 -24.67
N ASP A 399 -19.98 21.75 -23.92
CA ASP A 399 -19.76 21.54 -22.49
C ASP A 399 -18.77 20.39 -22.23
N GLN A 400 -18.71 19.38 -23.12
CA GLN A 400 -17.78 18.25 -23.01
C GLN A 400 -16.35 18.78 -22.88
N ILE A 401 -15.61 18.25 -21.91
CA ILE A 401 -14.23 18.66 -21.68
C ILE A 401 -13.35 17.93 -22.70
N VAL A 402 -12.82 18.67 -23.67
CA VAL A 402 -12.00 18.14 -24.75
C VAL A 402 -10.58 18.69 -24.64
N LEU A 403 -9.65 17.83 -24.22
CA LEU A 403 -8.23 18.15 -24.14
C LEU A 403 -7.52 17.66 -25.40
N ASN A 404 -7.37 18.54 -26.38
CA ASN A 404 -6.78 18.27 -27.68
C ASN A 404 -5.60 19.21 -28.02
N ALA A 405 -5.08 19.92 -27.02
CA ALA A 405 -3.95 20.85 -27.11
C ALA A 405 -3.02 20.66 -25.91
N LYS A 406 -2.03 21.55 -25.73
CA LYS A 406 -1.07 21.51 -24.60
C LYS A 406 -1.67 22.07 -23.30
N THR A 407 -2.91 21.68 -23.00
CA THR A 407 -3.71 22.20 -21.89
C THR A 407 -3.88 21.14 -20.82
N SER A 408 -3.43 21.45 -19.61
CA SER A 408 -3.64 20.63 -18.41
C SER A 408 -4.78 21.20 -17.57
N VAL A 409 -5.55 20.35 -16.91
CA VAL A 409 -6.70 20.76 -16.09
C VAL A 409 -6.55 20.17 -14.69
N LEU A 410 -6.59 21.03 -13.67
CA LEU A 410 -6.36 20.68 -12.29
C LEU A 410 -7.53 21.19 -11.44
N GLY A 411 -8.12 20.32 -10.61
CA GLY A 411 -9.34 20.61 -9.86
C GLY A 411 -9.18 20.63 -8.34
N SER A 412 -10.30 20.82 -7.67
CA SER A 412 -10.48 20.82 -6.21
C SER A 412 -9.69 21.90 -5.49
N TYR A 413 -9.50 23.05 -6.14
CA TYR A 413 -8.87 24.20 -5.51
C TYR A 413 -9.79 24.91 -4.52
N ASP A 414 -9.23 25.50 -3.47
CA ASP A 414 -9.93 26.49 -2.66
C ASP A 414 -10.29 27.75 -3.48
N SER A 415 -11.08 28.65 -2.91
CA SER A 415 -11.49 29.89 -3.62
C SER A 415 -10.34 30.83 -3.95
N THR A 416 -9.13 30.60 -3.41
CA THR A 416 -7.93 31.38 -3.74
C THR A 416 -7.03 30.70 -4.77
N PHE A 417 -7.37 29.48 -5.22
CA PHE A 417 -6.57 28.70 -6.16
C PHE A 417 -5.14 28.41 -5.70
N THR A 418 -4.95 28.25 -4.39
CA THR A 418 -3.63 28.00 -3.78
C THR A 418 -3.50 26.58 -3.21
N VAL A 419 -4.62 25.98 -2.76
CA VAL A 419 -4.62 24.66 -2.11
C VAL A 419 -5.61 23.74 -2.82
N GLN A 420 -5.17 22.54 -3.19
CA GLN A 420 -6.06 21.47 -3.66
C GLN A 420 -6.47 20.56 -2.48
N ASP A 421 -7.76 20.25 -2.39
CA ASP A 421 -8.30 19.29 -1.43
C ASP A 421 -9.45 18.50 -2.06
N LEU A 422 -9.13 17.42 -2.77
CA LEU A 422 -10.12 16.54 -3.40
C LEU A 422 -11.06 15.87 -2.38
N LYS A 423 -10.58 15.64 -1.15
CA LYS A 423 -11.33 14.89 -0.16
C LYS A 423 -12.46 15.71 0.45
N ASN A 424 -12.15 16.94 0.86
CA ASN A 424 -13.11 17.79 1.57
C ASN A 424 -13.75 18.84 0.66
N ASN A 425 -13.10 19.22 -0.44
CA ASN A 425 -13.56 20.26 -1.35
C ASN A 425 -13.50 19.83 -2.84
N PRO A 426 -14.18 18.74 -3.24
CA PRO A 426 -14.04 18.20 -4.58
C PRO A 426 -14.61 19.12 -5.68
N SER A 427 -13.93 19.21 -6.81
CA SER A 427 -14.54 19.61 -8.09
C SER A 427 -15.21 18.39 -8.74
N ILE A 428 -16.54 18.41 -8.87
CA ILE A 428 -17.30 17.26 -9.37
C ILE A 428 -17.72 17.52 -10.83
N ILE A 429 -17.26 16.71 -11.77
CA ILE A 429 -17.77 16.71 -13.16
C ILE A 429 -18.91 15.69 -13.24
N SER A 430 -20.08 16.12 -13.71
CA SER A 430 -21.27 15.27 -13.80
C SER A 430 -21.80 15.23 -15.23
N ASP A 431 -21.70 14.08 -15.88
CA ASP A 431 -22.26 13.88 -17.21
C ASP A 431 -23.78 13.68 -17.16
N ASN A 432 -24.53 14.62 -17.75
CA ASN A 432 -25.97 14.53 -17.91
C ASN A 432 -26.38 14.53 -19.38
N GLN A 433 -25.42 14.46 -20.30
CA GLN A 433 -25.69 14.56 -21.73
C GLN A 433 -26.34 13.26 -22.23
N PRO A 434 -27.49 13.31 -22.92
CA PRO A 434 -28.07 12.14 -23.55
C PRO A 434 -27.10 11.51 -24.56
N CYS A 435 -26.66 10.30 -24.28
CA CYS A 435 -25.78 9.53 -25.14
C CYS A 435 -26.06 8.04 -24.95
N ALA A 436 -26.34 7.33 -26.05
CA ALA A 436 -26.57 5.89 -26.00
C ALA A 436 -25.24 5.13 -25.85
N GLY A 437 -24.27 5.39 -26.74
CA GLY A 437 -23.02 4.65 -26.77
C GLY A 437 -23.20 3.20 -27.24
N ALA A 438 -22.09 2.53 -27.56
CA ALA A 438 -22.01 1.12 -27.93
C ALA A 438 -20.60 0.61 -27.61
N TYR A 439 -20.48 -0.42 -26.78
CA TYR A 439 -19.17 -0.97 -26.38
C TYR A 439 -18.71 -2.05 -27.37
N PRO A 440 -17.43 -2.08 -27.81
CA PRO A 440 -16.32 -1.21 -27.44
C PRO A 440 -16.09 0.03 -28.34
N GLY A 441 -17.04 0.44 -29.19
CA GLY A 441 -16.83 1.46 -30.24
C GLY A 441 -17.12 2.92 -29.85
N SER A 442 -18.37 3.23 -29.47
CA SER A 442 -18.83 4.60 -29.19
C SER A 442 -19.05 4.75 -27.68
N ILE A 443 -18.14 5.43 -26.99
CA ILE A 443 -18.19 5.55 -25.53
C ILE A 443 -18.60 6.96 -25.13
N CYS A 444 -19.68 7.07 -24.36
CA CYS A 444 -20.13 8.34 -23.79
C CYS A 444 -19.17 8.78 -22.68
N THR A 445 -18.68 10.01 -22.73
CA THR A 445 -17.72 10.48 -21.75
C THR A 445 -17.78 12.00 -21.56
N PRO A 446 -17.74 12.50 -20.32
CA PRO A 446 -17.64 13.93 -20.07
C PRO A 446 -16.25 14.50 -20.36
N VAL A 447 -15.20 13.64 -20.39
CA VAL A 447 -13.80 14.05 -20.57
C VAL A 447 -13.15 13.23 -21.67
N LEU A 448 -12.85 13.89 -22.79
CA LEU A 448 -12.14 13.33 -23.93
C LEU A 448 -10.74 13.93 -24.01
N ILE A 449 -9.71 13.07 -24.04
CA ILE A 449 -8.32 13.49 -24.16
C ILE A 449 -7.72 12.89 -25.44
N THR A 450 -7.06 13.72 -26.24
CA THR A 450 -6.35 13.31 -27.46
C THR A 450 -4.92 13.82 -27.46
N THR A 451 -4.03 13.10 -28.15
CA THR A 451 -2.58 13.41 -28.18
C THR A 451 -2.12 14.07 -29.47
N THR A 452 -3.01 14.38 -30.41
CA THR A 452 -2.67 14.88 -31.75
C THR A 452 -1.85 16.17 -31.73
N ALA A 453 -2.00 17.00 -30.68
CA ALA A 453 -1.27 18.25 -30.51
C ALA A 453 0.04 18.14 -29.70
N LEU A 454 0.35 16.95 -29.16
CA LEU A 454 1.57 16.70 -28.39
C LEU A 454 2.68 16.24 -29.33
N THR A 455 3.39 17.19 -29.94
CA THR A 455 4.36 16.95 -31.02
C THR A 455 5.79 16.70 -30.53
N SER A 456 6.07 16.90 -29.24
CA SER A 456 7.36 16.61 -28.61
C SER A 456 7.21 15.61 -27.46
N ALA A 457 8.25 14.81 -27.18
CA ALA A 457 8.31 13.94 -26.01
C ALA A 457 8.29 14.70 -24.66
N SER A 458 8.58 16.01 -24.68
CA SER A 458 8.47 16.91 -23.53
C SER A 458 7.06 17.46 -23.31
N ASP A 459 6.17 17.32 -24.29
CA ASP A 459 4.79 17.78 -24.17
C ASP A 459 4.02 16.84 -23.25
N PHE A 460 3.13 17.40 -22.45
CA PHE A 460 2.23 16.59 -21.62
C PHE A 460 0.88 17.26 -21.40
N ILE A 461 -0.11 16.43 -21.11
CA ILE A 461 -1.42 16.82 -20.58
C ILE A 461 -1.55 16.19 -19.21
N GLN A 462 -1.91 16.99 -18.22
CA GLN A 462 -2.27 16.50 -16.89
C GLN A 462 -3.76 16.74 -16.63
N PHE A 463 -4.43 15.73 -16.09
CA PHE A 463 -5.79 15.82 -15.58
C PHE A 463 -5.82 15.26 -14.15
N SER A 464 -6.06 16.13 -13.16
CA SER A 464 -6.02 15.73 -11.75
C SER A 464 -6.94 16.53 -10.85
N GLY A 465 -7.31 15.96 -9.70
CA GLY A 465 -8.08 16.64 -8.66
C GLY A 465 -9.58 16.71 -8.95
N PHE A 466 -10.17 15.70 -9.59
CA PHE A 466 -11.60 15.67 -9.88
C PHE A 466 -12.31 14.42 -9.36
N VAL A 467 -13.59 14.59 -9.02
CA VAL A 467 -14.56 13.48 -9.04
C VAL A 467 -15.27 13.53 -10.39
N VAL A 468 -15.14 12.50 -11.22
CA VAL A 468 -15.74 12.45 -12.56
C VAL A 468 -16.80 11.36 -12.60
N LYS A 469 -18.06 11.76 -12.85
CA LYS A 469 -19.20 10.86 -12.94
C LYS A 469 -19.66 10.74 -14.38
N ALA A 470 -19.46 9.57 -14.98
CA ALA A 470 -19.95 9.27 -16.32
C ALA A 470 -21.48 9.09 -16.34
N LEU A 471 -22.08 9.17 -17.52
CA LEU A 471 -23.53 9.07 -17.69
C LEU A 471 -24.07 7.73 -17.17
N PRO A 472 -24.90 7.71 -16.11
CA PRO A 472 -25.42 6.47 -15.53
C PRO A 472 -26.13 5.57 -16.54
N ASN A 473 -27.02 6.15 -17.35
CA ASN A 473 -27.96 5.39 -18.18
C ASN A 473 -27.47 5.03 -19.59
N ALA A 474 -26.25 5.44 -20.00
CA ALA A 474 -25.68 5.05 -21.29
C ALA A 474 -25.55 3.52 -21.42
N ASP A 475 -25.56 2.98 -22.64
CA ASP A 475 -25.15 1.60 -22.89
C ASP A 475 -23.62 1.47 -22.80
N ALA A 476 -22.88 2.48 -23.26
CA ALA A 476 -21.43 2.53 -23.06
C ALA A 476 -20.99 3.88 -22.50
N SER A 477 -20.28 3.88 -21.37
CA SER A 477 -19.74 5.11 -20.78
C SER A 477 -18.37 4.93 -20.15
N ALA A 478 -17.59 6.01 -20.18
CA ALA A 478 -16.35 6.14 -19.43
C ALA A 478 -16.26 7.49 -18.74
N ALA A 479 -15.74 7.53 -17.51
CA ALA A 479 -15.50 8.82 -16.85
C ALA A 479 -14.46 9.64 -17.63
N ILE A 480 -13.42 8.96 -18.11
CA ILE A 480 -12.42 9.53 -19.02
C ILE A 480 -12.22 8.59 -20.21
N LEU A 481 -12.26 9.15 -21.42
CA LEU A 481 -11.83 8.49 -22.65
C LEU A 481 -10.54 9.13 -23.16
N ILE A 482 -9.51 8.31 -23.32
CA ILE A 482 -8.25 8.68 -23.97
C ILE A 482 -8.20 7.99 -25.34
N GLY A 483 -8.18 8.76 -26.42
CA GLY A 483 -8.25 8.23 -27.78
C GLY A 483 -7.64 9.15 -28.83
N GLY A 484 -7.76 8.76 -30.10
CA GLY A 484 -7.20 9.50 -31.24
C GLY A 484 -5.82 8.98 -31.68
N THR A 485 -5.14 9.73 -32.54
CA THR A 485 -3.82 9.35 -33.07
C THR A 485 -2.72 9.64 -32.05
N ALA A 486 -1.95 8.61 -31.68
CA ALA A 486 -0.86 8.73 -30.73
C ALA A 486 0.21 9.76 -31.16
N GLY A 487 0.37 10.83 -30.37
CA GLY A 487 1.52 11.73 -30.41
C GLY A 487 2.68 11.24 -29.49
N PRO A 488 3.90 11.79 -29.65
CA PRO A 488 5.05 11.45 -28.80
C PRO A 488 4.99 11.95 -27.34
N GLY A 489 4.12 12.91 -27.01
CA GLY A 489 3.98 13.44 -25.65
C GLY A 489 3.23 12.52 -24.69
N GLN A 490 3.14 12.92 -23.42
CA GLN A 490 2.60 12.10 -22.33
C GLN A 490 1.24 12.58 -21.82
N ILE A 491 0.30 11.66 -21.58
CA ILE A 491 -0.91 11.96 -20.79
C ILE A 491 -0.72 11.47 -19.36
N ARG A 492 -1.09 12.30 -18.38
CA ARG A 492 -1.02 12.01 -16.95
C ARG A 492 -2.39 12.17 -16.32
N ILE A 493 -2.93 11.06 -15.81
CA ILE A 493 -4.18 11.02 -15.06
C ILE A 493 -3.81 10.70 -13.62
N ALA A 494 -4.00 11.66 -12.71
CA ALA A 494 -3.62 11.46 -11.32
C ALA A 494 -4.60 12.03 -10.33
N GLU A 495 -4.71 11.43 -9.15
CA GLU A 495 -5.48 11.99 -8.02
C GLU A 495 -6.92 12.33 -8.42
N ASN A 496 -7.62 11.39 -9.06
CA ASN A 496 -9.03 11.51 -9.39
C ASN A 496 -9.85 10.40 -8.75
N ILE A 497 -11.14 10.65 -8.60
CA ILE A 497 -12.16 9.64 -8.35
C ILE A 497 -12.99 9.50 -9.63
N LEU A 498 -12.90 8.34 -10.28
CA LEU A 498 -13.54 8.07 -11.57
C LEU A 498 -14.68 7.08 -11.39
N ASP A 499 -15.89 7.46 -11.78
CA ASP A 499 -17.08 6.60 -11.76
C ASP A 499 -17.57 6.36 -13.19
N GLY A 500 -17.48 5.09 -13.63
CA GLY A 500 -17.89 4.66 -14.97
C GLY A 500 -19.39 4.69 -15.24
N GLY A 501 -20.21 5.05 -14.25
CA GLY A 501 -21.66 5.24 -14.36
C GLY A 501 -22.43 4.10 -13.70
N GLN A 502 -23.16 4.41 -12.62
CA GLN A 502 -23.93 3.43 -11.86
C GLN A 502 -25.40 3.43 -12.27
N SER A 503 -25.92 2.29 -12.73
CA SER A 503 -27.33 2.14 -13.09
C SER A 503 -27.92 0.83 -12.57
N GLY A 504 -29.25 0.78 -12.47
CA GLY A 504 -29.94 -0.46 -12.07
C GLY A 504 -29.63 -1.61 -13.02
N ALA A 505 -29.67 -2.85 -12.50
CA ALA A 505 -29.35 -4.04 -13.27
C ALA A 505 -30.24 -4.16 -14.53
N SER A 506 -29.63 -4.09 -15.73
CA SER A 506 -30.25 -4.37 -17.02
C SER A 506 -29.40 -5.40 -17.77
N ALA A 507 -30.02 -6.45 -18.31
CA ALA A 507 -29.32 -7.48 -19.09
C ALA A 507 -28.88 -7.02 -20.50
N ALA A 508 -28.97 -5.71 -20.79
CA ALA A 508 -28.61 -5.13 -22.07
C ALA A 508 -27.08 -5.18 -22.31
N LEU A 509 -26.71 -5.31 -23.59
CA LEU A 509 -25.33 -5.20 -24.06
C LEU A 509 -24.81 -3.78 -23.80
N GLY A 510 -23.56 -3.66 -23.35
CA GLY A 510 -22.97 -2.38 -23.01
C GLY A 510 -21.70 -2.50 -22.17
N GLY A 511 -21.03 -1.38 -21.92
CA GLY A 511 -19.78 -1.34 -21.16
C GLY A 511 -19.65 -0.09 -20.31
N LYS A 512 -19.49 -0.27 -19.01
CA LYS A 512 -19.31 0.82 -18.06
C LYS A 512 -17.91 0.81 -17.49
N VAL A 513 -17.14 1.85 -17.79
CA VAL A 513 -15.70 1.85 -17.52
C VAL A 513 -15.29 3.09 -16.72
N GLY A 514 -14.41 2.97 -15.73
CA GLY A 514 -13.85 4.14 -15.06
C GLY A 514 -13.01 4.98 -16.03
N ILE A 515 -11.98 4.35 -16.62
CA ILE A 515 -11.12 4.95 -17.65
C ILE A 515 -10.92 4.02 -18.84
N TYR A 516 -11.12 4.55 -20.05
CA TYR A 516 -10.91 3.81 -21.30
C TYR A 516 -9.78 4.44 -22.11
N ILE A 517 -8.73 3.67 -22.40
CA ILE A 517 -7.52 4.12 -23.09
C ILE A 517 -7.38 3.32 -24.37
N THR A 518 -7.43 3.98 -25.53
CA THR A 518 -7.31 3.32 -26.83
C THR A 518 -6.31 4.00 -27.76
N ALA A 519 -5.52 3.20 -28.50
CA ALA A 519 -4.59 3.65 -29.53
C ALA A 519 -3.60 4.75 -29.11
N ASN A 520 -3.05 4.69 -27.89
CA ASN A 520 -2.12 5.70 -27.35
C ASN A 520 -0.76 5.12 -26.95
N ALA A 521 0.30 5.93 -27.06
CA ALA A 521 1.69 5.46 -26.91
C ALA A 521 2.38 5.82 -25.58
N ASN A 522 1.81 6.72 -24.76
CA ASN A 522 2.45 7.18 -23.53
C ASN A 522 1.44 7.75 -22.53
N VAL A 523 0.74 6.88 -21.80
CA VAL A 523 -0.23 7.27 -20.77
C VAL A 523 0.25 6.80 -19.39
N ALA A 524 0.25 7.69 -18.41
CA ALA A 524 0.50 7.39 -17.01
C ALA A 524 -0.79 7.63 -16.21
N VAL A 525 -1.23 6.61 -15.48
CA VAL A 525 -2.42 6.65 -14.63
C VAL A 525 -2.00 6.25 -13.22
N ALA A 526 -2.01 7.20 -12.27
CA ALA A 526 -1.55 6.94 -10.91
C ALA A 526 -2.33 7.66 -9.80
N TYR A 527 -2.41 7.05 -8.62
CA TYR A 527 -3.08 7.64 -7.44
C TYR A 527 -4.57 7.95 -7.65
N ASN A 528 -5.25 7.22 -8.54
CA ASN A 528 -6.68 7.38 -8.77
C ASN A 528 -7.49 6.30 -8.02
N TYR A 529 -8.71 6.67 -7.65
CA TYR A 529 -9.77 5.72 -7.32
C TYR A 529 -10.59 5.53 -8.60
N ILE A 530 -10.61 4.32 -9.13
CA ILE A 530 -11.20 4.01 -10.44
C ILE A 530 -12.28 2.96 -10.26
N TYR A 531 -13.52 3.35 -10.49
CA TYR A 531 -14.67 2.49 -10.37
C TYR A 531 -15.26 2.23 -11.76
N GLY A 532 -15.43 0.95 -12.10
CA GLY A 532 -16.33 0.55 -13.16
C GLY A 532 -17.77 0.94 -12.84
N GLY A 533 -18.70 0.59 -13.72
CA GLY A 533 -20.10 0.93 -13.50
C GLY A 533 -20.97 -0.23 -13.02
N SER A 534 -22.26 -0.04 -13.26
CA SER A 534 -23.26 -1.07 -13.05
C SER A 534 -24.40 -0.99 -14.06
N GLY A 535 -25.10 -2.12 -14.22
CA GLY A 535 -26.31 -2.20 -15.03
C GLY A 535 -26.11 -2.54 -16.51
N ARG A 536 -24.90 -2.91 -16.94
CA ARG A 536 -24.62 -3.45 -18.28
C ARG A 536 -23.73 -4.69 -18.19
N ASN A 537 -23.64 -5.47 -19.26
CA ASN A 537 -22.93 -6.76 -19.24
C ASN A 537 -21.39 -6.65 -19.13
N VAL A 538 -20.77 -5.51 -19.44
CA VAL A 538 -19.35 -5.28 -19.13
C VAL A 538 -19.23 -4.17 -18.11
N SER A 539 -18.46 -4.43 -17.05
CA SER A 539 -18.03 -3.39 -16.11
C SER A 539 -16.53 -3.50 -15.88
N ALA A 540 -15.82 -2.38 -15.99
CA ALA A 540 -14.37 -2.37 -15.81
C ALA A 540 -13.87 -1.13 -15.08
N GLY A 541 -12.89 -1.29 -14.18
CA GLY A 541 -12.20 -0.12 -13.63
C GLY A 541 -11.42 0.60 -14.73
N ALA A 542 -10.41 -0.07 -15.28
CA ALA A 542 -9.59 0.45 -16.36
C ALA A 542 -9.60 -0.48 -17.58
N VAL A 543 -9.66 0.10 -18.78
CA VAL A 543 -9.46 -0.63 -20.06
C VAL A 543 -8.25 -0.05 -20.78
N ILE A 544 -7.30 -0.92 -21.11
CA ILE A 544 -6.12 -0.65 -21.93
C ILE A 544 -6.32 -1.39 -23.25
N ASP A 545 -6.71 -0.65 -24.28
CA ASP A 545 -6.94 -1.16 -25.63
C ASP A 545 -5.82 -0.66 -26.56
N SER A 546 -5.04 -1.57 -27.15
CA SER A 546 -4.01 -1.20 -28.14
C SER A 546 -3.11 -0.02 -27.72
N SER A 547 -2.72 0.04 -26.43
CA SER A 547 -2.07 1.23 -25.85
C SER A 547 -0.88 0.89 -24.96
N SER A 548 0.08 1.81 -24.90
CA SER A 548 1.21 1.80 -23.97
C SER A 548 0.88 2.63 -22.73
N VAL A 549 0.82 1.97 -21.57
CA VAL A 549 0.28 2.55 -20.33
C VAL A 549 1.10 2.13 -19.11
N VAL A 550 1.45 3.09 -18.26
CA VAL A 550 1.83 2.84 -16.87
C VAL A 550 0.61 3.05 -16.00
N LEU A 551 0.02 1.96 -15.51
CA LEU A 551 -1.11 1.95 -14.59
C LEU A 551 -0.58 1.54 -13.20
N ALA A 552 -0.28 2.53 -12.35
CA ALA A 552 0.38 2.26 -11.08
C ALA A 552 -0.15 3.06 -9.91
N TYR A 553 -0.11 2.49 -8.71
CA TYR A 553 -0.53 3.18 -7.48
C TYR A 553 -2.01 3.57 -7.42
N ASN A 554 -2.89 2.83 -8.11
CA ASN A 554 -4.33 3.12 -8.13
C ASN A 554 -5.11 2.13 -7.26
N ARG A 555 -6.31 2.55 -6.88
CA ARG A 555 -7.36 1.69 -6.32
C ARG A 555 -8.40 1.48 -7.40
N ILE A 556 -8.52 0.25 -7.89
CA ILE A 556 -9.28 -0.07 -9.10
C ILE A 556 -10.34 -1.12 -8.79
N ASN A 557 -11.58 -0.89 -9.18
CA ASN A 557 -12.67 -1.83 -8.95
C ASN A 557 -13.49 -2.03 -10.22
N GLY A 558 -13.74 -3.30 -10.55
CA GLY A 558 -14.67 -3.64 -11.63
C GLY A 558 -16.14 -3.41 -11.29
N MET A 559 -16.48 -3.15 -10.02
CA MET A 559 -17.86 -2.95 -9.56
C MET A 559 -18.78 -4.13 -9.89
N GLN A 560 -19.91 -3.93 -10.59
CA GLN A 560 -20.90 -4.99 -10.81
C GLN A 560 -21.40 -5.00 -12.24
N SER A 561 -21.24 -6.12 -12.94
CA SER A 561 -21.90 -6.32 -14.23
C SER A 561 -23.35 -6.80 -14.06
N ALA A 562 -24.12 -6.70 -15.14
CA ALA A 562 -25.40 -7.37 -15.26
C ALA A 562 -25.28 -8.91 -15.16
N PRO A 563 -26.39 -9.65 -14.93
CA PRO A 563 -26.37 -11.11 -14.70
C PRO A 563 -25.80 -11.99 -15.82
N THR A 564 -25.68 -11.49 -17.04
CA THR A 564 -25.09 -12.24 -18.18
C THR A 564 -23.67 -11.78 -18.52
N GLY A 565 -23.12 -10.90 -17.68
CA GLY A 565 -21.91 -10.15 -17.91
C GLY A 565 -20.72 -10.55 -17.05
N TYR A 566 -19.66 -9.76 -17.17
CA TYR A 566 -18.47 -9.86 -16.33
C TYR A 566 -18.01 -8.49 -15.84
N SER A 567 -17.40 -8.51 -14.67
CA SER A 567 -16.74 -7.38 -14.03
C SER A 567 -15.24 -7.62 -14.02
N SER A 568 -14.43 -6.64 -14.40
CA SER A 568 -12.97 -6.72 -14.30
C SER A 568 -12.38 -5.50 -13.62
N GLY A 569 -11.38 -5.66 -12.77
CA GLY A 569 -10.60 -4.51 -12.29
C GLY A 569 -9.91 -3.82 -13.47
N VAL A 570 -9.09 -4.58 -14.21
CA VAL A 570 -8.36 -4.11 -15.38
C VAL A 570 -8.60 -5.03 -16.57
N ILE A 571 -8.88 -4.47 -17.74
CA ILE A 571 -8.91 -5.18 -19.02
C ILE A 571 -7.76 -4.68 -19.87
N VAL A 572 -6.95 -5.59 -20.38
CA VAL A 572 -5.96 -5.35 -21.43
C VAL A 572 -6.42 -6.11 -22.65
N GLN A 573 -6.63 -5.41 -23.76
CA GLN A 573 -7.17 -6.00 -24.99
C GLN A 573 -6.45 -5.45 -26.23
N ASN A 574 -6.49 -6.23 -27.32
CA ASN A 574 -5.82 -5.90 -28.59
C ASN A 574 -4.34 -5.50 -28.40
N PHE A 575 -3.69 -6.08 -27.39
CA PHE A 575 -2.30 -5.78 -27.07
C PHE A 575 -1.39 -6.48 -28.09
N SER A 576 -0.35 -5.76 -28.54
CA SER A 576 0.63 -6.23 -29.51
C SER A 576 2.04 -5.82 -29.10
N ALA A 577 3.04 -6.35 -29.81
CA ALA A 577 4.44 -6.01 -29.57
C ALA A 577 4.77 -4.51 -29.76
N ALA A 578 3.91 -3.73 -30.43
CA ALA A 578 4.07 -2.28 -30.56
C ALA A 578 3.73 -1.51 -29.26
N ASN A 579 3.03 -2.16 -28.34
CA ASN A 579 2.55 -1.56 -27.10
C ASN A 579 3.47 -1.96 -25.95
N MET A 580 3.60 -1.11 -24.93
CA MET A 580 4.33 -1.41 -23.71
C MET A 580 3.55 -0.94 -22.49
N ALA A 581 3.26 -1.86 -21.56
CA ALA A 581 2.44 -1.55 -20.40
C ALA A 581 3.01 -2.14 -19.10
N ALA A 582 2.87 -1.38 -18.02
CA ALA A 582 3.13 -1.84 -16.66
C ALA A 582 1.88 -1.64 -15.81
N ILE A 583 1.41 -2.71 -15.18
CA ILE A 583 0.34 -2.69 -14.18
C ILE A 583 1.01 -3.00 -12.83
N ALA A 584 1.24 -1.98 -12.00
CA ALA A 584 2.10 -2.11 -10.84
C ALA A 584 1.60 -1.43 -9.56
N ASN A 585 1.76 -2.07 -8.40
CA ASN A 585 1.39 -1.49 -7.09
C ASN A 585 -0.06 -0.98 -7.03
N ASN A 586 -1.02 -1.66 -7.66
CA ASN A 586 -2.43 -1.31 -7.56
C ASN A 586 -3.15 -2.19 -6.53
N GLU A 587 -4.15 -1.63 -5.86
CA GLU A 587 -5.19 -2.41 -5.18
C GLU A 587 -6.34 -2.66 -6.15
N ILE A 588 -6.73 -3.92 -6.32
CA ILE A 588 -7.74 -4.30 -7.29
C ILE A 588 -8.89 -5.05 -6.61
N ASN A 589 -10.11 -4.58 -6.85
CA ASN A 589 -11.39 -5.09 -6.34
C ASN A 589 -11.55 -5.01 -4.81
N GLY A 590 -10.97 -3.99 -4.16
CA GLY A 590 -11.13 -3.73 -2.72
C GLY A 590 -12.57 -3.45 -2.27
N ILE A 591 -13.36 -2.76 -3.08
CA ILE A 591 -14.79 -2.50 -2.81
C ILE A 591 -15.62 -3.78 -2.89
N GLN A 592 -15.32 -4.67 -3.83
CA GLN A 592 -15.98 -5.99 -3.89
C GLN A 592 -15.61 -6.84 -2.65
N TYR A 593 -14.38 -6.71 -2.14
CA TYR A 593 -13.96 -7.37 -0.91
C TYR A 593 -14.71 -6.85 0.33
N LEU A 594 -15.00 -5.55 0.41
CA LEU A 594 -15.80 -4.97 1.49
C LEU A 594 -17.29 -5.32 1.41
N ASN A 595 -17.85 -5.21 0.20
CA ASN A 595 -19.30 -5.22 -0.02
C ASN A 595 -19.78 -6.53 -0.66
N GLN A 596 -19.30 -7.65 -0.13
CA GLN A 596 -19.42 -8.99 -0.68
C GLN A 596 -20.85 -9.45 -0.97
N ALA A 597 -21.84 -8.95 -0.23
CA ALA A 597 -23.24 -9.31 -0.42
C ALA A 597 -23.98 -8.34 -1.36
N ALA A 598 -23.47 -7.12 -1.53
CA ALA A 598 -24.13 -6.07 -2.30
C ALA A 598 -23.58 -5.97 -3.74
N ILE A 599 -22.29 -6.28 -3.94
CA ILE A 599 -21.61 -6.17 -5.24
C ILE A 599 -21.23 -7.58 -5.69
N LEU A 600 -22.15 -8.19 -6.44
CA LEU A 600 -22.10 -9.59 -6.86
C LEU A 600 -22.16 -9.69 -8.38
N PRO A 601 -21.02 -9.58 -9.09
CA PRO A 601 -20.96 -9.89 -10.52
C PRO A 601 -21.15 -11.39 -10.76
N VAL A 602 -21.51 -11.77 -11.99
CA VAL A 602 -21.63 -13.20 -12.35
C VAL A 602 -20.29 -13.82 -12.67
N ILE A 603 -19.42 -13.03 -13.27
CA ILE A 603 -18.02 -13.33 -13.53
C ILE A 603 -17.21 -12.15 -13.00
N SER A 604 -16.17 -12.41 -12.21
CA SER A 604 -15.26 -11.40 -11.70
C SER A 604 -13.81 -11.71 -12.04
N PHE A 605 -13.12 -10.70 -12.56
CA PHE A 605 -11.69 -10.74 -12.83
C PHE A 605 -10.97 -9.62 -12.08
N GLY A 606 -9.77 -9.91 -11.58
CA GLY A 606 -8.85 -8.87 -11.14
C GLY A 606 -8.25 -8.15 -12.36
N ILE A 607 -7.43 -8.89 -13.10
CA ILE A 607 -6.84 -8.45 -14.36
C ILE A 607 -7.18 -9.46 -15.45
N GLN A 608 -7.75 -8.98 -16.54
CA GLN A 608 -7.99 -9.74 -17.75
C GLN A 608 -7.07 -9.24 -18.86
N ALA A 609 -6.19 -10.09 -19.35
CA ALA A 609 -5.33 -9.80 -20.48
C ALA A 609 -5.72 -10.69 -21.67
N THR A 610 -6.33 -10.08 -22.69
CA THR A 610 -6.62 -10.71 -23.98
C THR A 610 -5.66 -10.13 -25.02
N SER A 611 -4.84 -10.99 -25.63
CA SER A 611 -3.86 -10.54 -26.64
C SER A 611 -4.03 -11.32 -27.94
N SER A 612 -3.99 -10.60 -29.07
CA SER A 612 -3.93 -11.20 -30.40
C SER A 612 -2.48 -11.40 -30.88
N ALA A 613 -1.49 -10.81 -30.18
CA ALA A 613 -0.07 -10.84 -30.50
C ALA A 613 0.82 -10.85 -29.24
N ASP A 614 2.14 -11.04 -29.41
CA ASP A 614 3.13 -11.23 -28.34
C ASP A 614 3.13 -10.11 -27.27
N PRO A 615 2.72 -10.39 -26.01
CA PRO A 615 2.66 -9.45 -24.92
C PRO A 615 3.96 -9.45 -24.10
N THR A 616 5.12 -9.77 -24.68
CA THR A 616 6.45 -9.61 -24.04
C THR A 616 6.61 -8.28 -23.30
N ASN A 617 5.93 -7.23 -23.79
CA ASN A 617 5.98 -5.88 -23.27
C ASN A 617 4.88 -5.54 -22.24
N LEU A 618 4.11 -6.52 -21.75
CA LEU A 618 3.15 -6.37 -20.65
C LEU A 618 3.74 -6.91 -19.34
N PHE A 619 3.95 -6.02 -18.38
CA PHE A 619 4.50 -6.35 -17.07
C PHE A 619 3.44 -6.16 -15.98
N ILE A 620 3.14 -7.22 -15.23
CA ILE A 620 2.16 -7.18 -14.13
C ILE A 620 2.89 -7.52 -12.84
N PHE A 621 3.08 -6.54 -11.94
CA PHE A 621 3.85 -6.80 -10.73
C PHE A 621 3.41 -6.05 -9.49
N ASN A 622 3.66 -6.62 -8.32
CA ASN A 622 3.39 -5.98 -7.02
C ASN A 622 1.93 -5.52 -6.85
N ASN A 623 0.93 -6.13 -7.48
CA ASN A 623 -0.48 -5.75 -7.27
C ASN A 623 -1.11 -6.58 -6.14
N SER A 624 -2.03 -5.98 -5.39
CA SER A 624 -2.91 -6.68 -4.44
C SER A 624 -4.28 -6.88 -5.09
N ILE A 625 -4.66 -8.13 -5.36
CA ILE A 625 -5.79 -8.48 -6.22
C ILE A 625 -6.77 -9.38 -5.47
N TYR A 626 -8.00 -8.88 -5.30
CA TYR A 626 -9.12 -9.69 -4.86
C TYR A 626 -9.82 -10.35 -6.05
N LEU A 627 -10.08 -11.67 -5.97
CA LEU A 627 -10.73 -12.45 -7.04
C LEU A 627 -12.19 -12.05 -7.31
N GLY A 628 -12.80 -11.25 -6.44
CA GLY A 628 -14.20 -10.85 -6.56
C GLY A 628 -15.20 -11.96 -6.19
N ASN A 629 -16.44 -11.57 -5.96
CA ASN A 629 -17.52 -12.51 -5.63
C ASN A 629 -18.33 -12.85 -6.89
N ALA A 630 -17.88 -13.85 -7.64
CA ALA A 630 -18.66 -14.38 -8.75
C ALA A 630 -19.82 -15.25 -8.24
N THR A 631 -21.04 -14.98 -8.68
CA THR A 631 -22.20 -15.83 -8.36
C THR A 631 -22.26 -17.10 -9.20
N SER A 632 -21.63 -17.11 -10.37
CA SER A 632 -21.48 -18.33 -11.17
C SER A 632 -20.57 -19.31 -10.44
N GLY A 633 -20.98 -20.57 -10.35
CA GLY A 633 -20.16 -21.66 -9.79
C GLY A 633 -19.17 -22.28 -10.78
N ALA A 634 -19.08 -21.79 -12.03
CA ALA A 634 -18.19 -22.37 -13.02
C ALA A 634 -16.72 -22.01 -12.75
N LEU A 635 -15.83 -22.99 -12.94
CA LEU A 635 -14.40 -22.85 -12.71
C LEU A 635 -13.79 -21.69 -13.51
N GLY A 636 -13.07 -20.79 -12.83
CA GLY A 636 -12.40 -19.66 -13.48
C GLY A 636 -13.28 -18.42 -13.64
N ASN A 637 -14.57 -18.46 -13.26
CA ASN A 637 -15.42 -17.27 -13.29
C ASN A 637 -15.12 -16.27 -12.16
N ALA A 638 -14.36 -16.66 -11.14
CA ALA A 638 -13.68 -15.75 -10.23
C ALA A 638 -12.18 -15.98 -10.41
N THR A 639 -11.49 -15.07 -11.11
CA THR A 639 -10.05 -15.23 -11.38
C THR A 639 -9.26 -13.98 -11.03
N GLY A 640 -8.11 -14.14 -10.39
CA GLY A 640 -7.21 -13.03 -10.06
C GLY A 640 -6.61 -12.44 -11.33
N ILE A 641 -5.80 -13.21 -12.03
CA ILE A 641 -5.26 -12.85 -13.34
C ILE A 641 -5.68 -13.89 -14.38
N VAL A 642 -6.40 -13.47 -15.41
CA VAL A 642 -6.73 -14.30 -16.57
C VAL A 642 -5.98 -13.79 -17.79
N ALA A 643 -5.25 -14.68 -18.45
CA ALA A 643 -4.49 -14.40 -19.65
C ALA A 643 -4.95 -15.33 -20.78
N GLN A 644 -5.47 -14.74 -21.85
CA GLN A 644 -5.93 -15.46 -23.04
C GLN A 644 -5.25 -14.86 -24.27
N SER A 645 -4.63 -15.72 -25.06
CA SER A 645 -3.93 -15.34 -26.28
C SER A 645 -4.29 -16.28 -27.42
N LEU A 646 -4.15 -15.86 -28.68
CA LEU A 646 -4.38 -16.76 -29.83
C LEU A 646 -3.27 -17.82 -30.02
N ALA A 647 -2.09 -17.61 -29.44
CA ALA A 647 -0.94 -18.51 -29.47
C ALA A 647 -0.28 -18.64 -28.08
N GLY A 648 0.64 -19.57 -27.90
CA GLY A 648 1.44 -19.65 -26.68
C GLY A 648 2.45 -18.51 -26.61
N LEU A 649 2.25 -17.55 -25.71
CA LEU A 649 3.02 -16.31 -25.63
C LEU A 649 3.79 -16.20 -24.31
N PRO A 650 4.86 -15.39 -24.24
CA PRO A 650 5.59 -15.13 -23.01
C PRO A 650 4.81 -14.17 -22.10
N TYR A 651 4.76 -14.48 -20.80
CA TYR A 651 4.12 -13.66 -19.78
C TYR A 651 5.13 -13.16 -18.74
N SER A 652 4.98 -11.92 -18.28
CA SER A 652 5.83 -11.27 -17.26
C SER A 652 5.02 -10.89 -16.02
N ILE A 653 4.90 -11.80 -15.05
CA ILE A 653 4.02 -11.66 -13.88
C ILE A 653 4.80 -11.90 -12.57
N TYR A 654 4.94 -10.87 -11.73
CA TYR A 654 5.84 -10.92 -10.58
C TYR A 654 5.20 -10.43 -9.28
N ASN A 655 5.45 -11.12 -8.17
CA ASN A 655 5.20 -10.57 -6.82
C ASN A 655 3.77 -10.03 -6.59
N ASN A 656 2.76 -10.57 -7.27
CA ASN A 656 1.37 -10.17 -7.04
C ASN A 656 0.79 -10.95 -5.87
N GLN A 657 0.01 -10.26 -5.05
CA GLN A 657 -0.73 -10.81 -3.92
C GLN A 657 -2.18 -11.08 -4.35
N ILE A 658 -2.50 -12.33 -4.65
CA ILE A 658 -3.79 -12.74 -5.22
C ILE A 658 -4.52 -13.62 -4.21
N PHE A 659 -5.75 -13.26 -3.83
CA PHE A 659 -6.43 -13.97 -2.74
C PHE A 659 -7.96 -13.89 -2.80
N GLY A 660 -8.59 -14.96 -2.29
CA GLY A 660 -10.02 -14.98 -1.96
C GLY A 660 -10.24 -14.76 -0.46
N LYS A 661 -11.49 -14.56 -0.03
CA LYS A 661 -11.78 -14.42 1.41
C LYS A 661 -11.55 -15.74 2.16
N SER A 662 -10.84 -15.66 3.29
CA SER A 662 -10.70 -16.74 4.27
C SER A 662 -12.08 -17.27 4.72
N GLY A 663 -12.29 -18.59 4.62
CA GLY A 663 -13.53 -19.27 5.03
C GLY A 663 -14.64 -19.32 3.98
N SER A 664 -14.49 -18.62 2.86
CA SER A 664 -15.42 -18.62 1.73
C SER A 664 -14.67 -18.41 0.42
N ILE A 665 -13.63 -19.22 0.21
CA ILE A 665 -12.97 -19.27 -1.09
C ILE A 665 -14.03 -19.81 -2.06
N PRO A 666 -14.42 -19.07 -3.13
CA PRO A 666 -15.38 -19.59 -4.09
C PRO A 666 -14.87 -20.95 -4.56
N GLY A 667 -15.68 -22.01 -4.50
CA GLY A 667 -15.26 -23.37 -4.88
C GLY A 667 -14.62 -23.45 -6.28
N ASN A 668 -14.82 -22.41 -7.08
CA ASN A 668 -14.39 -22.20 -8.45
C ASN A 668 -13.35 -21.07 -8.66
N GLY A 669 -12.80 -20.49 -7.59
CA GLY A 669 -11.87 -19.36 -7.63
C GLY A 669 -10.44 -19.76 -8.03
N VAL A 670 -9.88 -19.05 -9.02
CA VAL A 670 -8.57 -19.33 -9.61
C VAL A 670 -7.61 -18.16 -9.43
N GLY A 671 -6.38 -18.42 -8.96
CA GLY A 671 -5.37 -17.35 -8.82
C GLY A 671 -4.90 -16.82 -10.16
N LEU A 672 -4.43 -17.74 -11.01
CA LEU A 672 -3.90 -17.47 -12.34
C LEU A 672 -4.51 -18.42 -13.37
N ALA A 673 -5.15 -17.90 -14.42
CA ALA A 673 -5.66 -18.71 -15.52
C ALA A 673 -4.99 -18.31 -16.84
N ILE A 674 -4.13 -19.17 -17.38
CA ILE A 674 -3.51 -19.02 -18.70
C ILE A 674 -4.18 -20.00 -19.65
N GLY A 675 -4.95 -19.48 -20.60
CA GLY A 675 -5.78 -20.29 -21.50
C GLY A 675 -4.97 -21.24 -22.38
N ASN A 676 -3.99 -20.71 -23.11
CA ASN A 676 -3.09 -21.48 -23.96
C ASN A 676 -1.76 -21.79 -23.24
N LEU A 677 -1.05 -22.82 -23.70
CA LEU A 677 0.26 -23.15 -23.12
C LEU A 677 1.24 -21.97 -23.31
N PRO A 678 1.91 -21.51 -22.25
CA PRO A 678 2.84 -20.38 -22.30
C PRO A 678 4.07 -20.68 -23.16
N ALA A 679 4.72 -19.63 -23.70
CA ALA A 679 6.01 -19.76 -24.37
C ALA A 679 7.17 -19.90 -23.36
N ALA A 680 8.32 -20.38 -23.81
CA ALA A 680 9.51 -20.63 -22.96
C ALA A 680 10.02 -19.38 -22.23
N GLY A 681 9.82 -18.19 -22.83
CA GLY A 681 10.15 -16.91 -22.22
C GLY A 681 9.19 -16.45 -21.12
N SER A 682 8.16 -17.22 -20.75
CA SER A 682 7.24 -16.85 -19.68
C SER A 682 7.92 -16.93 -18.31
N ILE A 683 7.76 -15.88 -17.52
CA ILE A 683 8.26 -15.78 -16.15
C ILE A 683 7.10 -15.35 -15.25
N VAL A 684 6.69 -16.26 -14.37
CA VAL A 684 5.61 -16.08 -13.40
C VAL A 684 6.14 -16.47 -12.03
N ARG A 685 6.71 -15.50 -11.28
CA ARG A 685 7.47 -15.79 -10.06
C ARG A 685 7.14 -14.85 -8.91
N GLY A 686 7.34 -15.29 -7.68
CA GLY A 686 7.15 -14.48 -6.48
C GLY A 686 5.69 -14.20 -6.14
N ASN A 687 4.72 -14.73 -6.90
CA ASN A 687 3.30 -14.46 -6.69
C ASN A 687 2.77 -15.29 -5.52
N ASN A 688 1.95 -14.68 -4.67
CA ASN A 688 1.17 -15.41 -3.67
C ASN A 688 -0.25 -15.64 -4.22
N LEU A 689 -0.61 -16.90 -4.39
CA LEU A 689 -1.85 -17.37 -4.99
C LEU A 689 -2.73 -18.01 -3.90
N TYR A 690 -3.25 -17.20 -2.98
CA TYR A 690 -4.07 -17.67 -1.87
C TYR A 690 -5.53 -17.93 -2.28
N THR A 691 -5.71 -19.00 -3.06
CA THR A 691 -6.97 -19.36 -3.73
C THR A 691 -7.24 -20.87 -3.63
N ASN A 692 -8.40 -21.33 -4.10
CA ASN A 692 -8.71 -22.76 -4.12
C ASN A 692 -7.87 -23.48 -5.18
N ILE A 693 -7.80 -22.88 -6.37
CA ILE A 693 -6.96 -23.36 -7.46
C ILE A 693 -5.93 -22.28 -7.75
N GLN A 694 -4.65 -22.57 -7.53
CA GLN A 694 -3.59 -21.58 -7.67
C GLN A 694 -3.39 -21.18 -9.12
N ALA A 695 -3.30 -22.17 -10.02
CA ALA A 695 -3.19 -21.90 -11.44
C ALA A 695 -3.95 -22.90 -12.32
N ILE A 696 -4.39 -22.43 -13.48
CA ILE A 696 -4.83 -23.25 -14.61
C ILE A 696 -4.01 -22.84 -15.81
N ILE A 697 -3.29 -23.77 -16.44
CA ILE A 697 -2.42 -23.50 -17.58
C ILE A 697 -2.73 -24.52 -18.67
N GLY A 698 -3.15 -24.05 -19.85
CA GLY A 698 -3.51 -24.95 -20.96
C GLY A 698 -4.64 -25.92 -20.58
N GLY A 699 -5.57 -25.50 -19.72
CA GLY A 699 -6.65 -26.33 -19.19
C GLY A 699 -6.26 -27.29 -18.05
N THR A 700 -4.97 -27.40 -17.70
CA THR A 700 -4.51 -28.25 -16.59
C THR A 700 -4.45 -27.44 -15.30
N GLN A 701 -4.96 -28.00 -14.19
CA GLN A 701 -4.89 -27.37 -12.88
C GLN A 701 -3.53 -27.62 -12.22
N TYR A 702 -3.00 -26.62 -11.54
CA TYR A 702 -1.76 -26.68 -10.79
C TYR A 702 -1.94 -26.15 -9.38
N SER A 703 -1.33 -26.85 -8.42
CA SER A 703 -1.24 -26.45 -7.03
C SER A 703 0.19 -26.07 -6.66
N VAL A 704 0.35 -25.16 -5.72
CA VAL A 704 1.67 -24.80 -5.18
C VAL A 704 2.12 -25.86 -4.17
N CYS A 705 3.28 -26.46 -4.40
CA CYS A 705 3.90 -27.43 -3.49
C CYS A 705 4.86 -26.77 -2.50
N GLY A 706 5.27 -27.51 -1.46
CA GLY A 706 6.12 -26.99 -0.37
C GLY A 706 7.52 -26.52 -0.77
N ASN A 707 7.97 -26.87 -1.98
CA ASN A 707 9.19 -26.36 -2.62
C ASN A 707 8.94 -25.11 -3.49
N PHE A 708 7.75 -24.51 -3.41
CA PHE A 708 7.36 -23.30 -4.15
C PHE A 708 7.32 -23.46 -5.67
N THR A 709 7.05 -24.69 -6.13
CA THR A 709 6.79 -24.99 -7.54
C THR A 709 5.34 -25.37 -7.76
N LEU A 710 4.82 -25.02 -8.93
CA LEU A 710 3.52 -25.49 -9.40
C LEU A 710 3.60 -26.96 -9.84
N SER A 711 2.64 -27.77 -9.39
CA SER A 711 2.50 -29.18 -9.76
C SER A 711 1.05 -29.51 -10.11
N SER A 712 0.83 -30.25 -11.20
CA SER A 712 -0.50 -30.77 -11.55
C SER A 712 -0.83 -32.13 -10.92
N THR A 713 0.16 -32.79 -10.32
CA THR A 713 0.02 -34.01 -9.52
C THR A 713 0.28 -33.74 -8.03
N ILE A 714 0.15 -34.78 -7.21
CA ILE A 714 0.53 -34.74 -5.79
C ILE A 714 1.99 -34.32 -5.63
N CYS A 715 2.27 -33.46 -4.65
CA CYS A 715 3.57 -32.82 -4.43
C CYS A 715 4.75 -33.77 -4.12
N SER A 716 4.49 -35.08 -3.96
CA SER A 716 5.53 -36.10 -3.82
C SER A 716 6.18 -36.49 -5.16
N ALA A 717 5.55 -36.19 -6.29
CA ALA A 717 6.07 -36.46 -7.64
C ALA A 717 5.59 -35.36 -8.61
N PRO A 718 6.15 -34.14 -8.53
CA PRO A 718 5.55 -32.98 -9.15
C PRO A 718 5.68 -32.98 -10.68
N THR A 719 4.56 -32.83 -11.38
CA THR A 719 4.54 -32.54 -12.81
C THR A 719 4.44 -31.03 -13.02
N LEU A 720 5.56 -30.45 -13.43
CA LEU A 720 5.69 -29.00 -13.65
C LEU A 720 4.90 -28.56 -14.90
N PRO A 721 4.57 -27.25 -14.99
CA PRO A 721 4.16 -26.67 -16.26
C PRO A 721 5.18 -27.01 -17.35
N PRO A 722 4.73 -27.40 -18.55
CA PRO A 722 5.62 -27.94 -19.57
C PRO A 722 6.64 -26.92 -20.10
N VAL A 723 6.34 -25.61 -19.98
CA VAL A 723 7.13 -24.52 -20.55
C VAL A 723 7.01 -23.28 -19.64
N GLY A 724 8.10 -22.51 -19.49
CA GLY A 724 8.16 -21.26 -18.70
C GLY A 724 8.67 -21.46 -17.27
N ASN A 725 8.92 -20.36 -16.57
CA ASN A 725 9.44 -20.36 -15.20
C ASN A 725 8.35 -19.94 -14.19
N PHE A 726 7.85 -20.92 -13.43
CA PHE A 726 6.79 -20.77 -12.43
C PHE A 726 7.28 -20.99 -10.98
N ALA A 727 8.57 -20.86 -10.75
CA ALA A 727 9.17 -21.08 -9.42
C ALA A 727 8.85 -19.92 -8.46
N ASN A 728 9.02 -20.17 -7.16
CA ASN A 728 8.88 -19.15 -6.12
C ASN A 728 7.48 -18.55 -6.03
N SER A 729 6.44 -19.31 -6.37
CA SER A 729 5.06 -18.91 -6.07
C SER A 729 4.59 -19.60 -4.79
N TYR A 730 3.73 -18.93 -4.05
CA TYR A 730 3.29 -19.33 -2.71
C TYR A 730 1.78 -19.47 -2.65
N ASN A 731 1.27 -20.17 -1.66
CA ASN A 731 -0.16 -20.24 -1.34
C ASN A 731 -0.31 -20.07 0.17
N ALA A 732 -0.22 -18.83 0.63
CA ALA A 732 -0.22 -18.51 2.04
C ALA A 732 -1.18 -17.36 2.34
N ASN A 733 -1.92 -17.46 3.45
CA ASN A 733 -2.90 -16.45 3.84
C ASN A 733 -2.19 -15.12 4.17
N PRO A 734 -2.52 -14.02 3.48
CA PRO A 734 -1.91 -12.71 3.74
C PRO A 734 -2.37 -12.06 5.07
N ASN A 735 -3.44 -12.54 5.70
CA ASN A 735 -3.95 -12.07 7.00
C ASN A 735 -4.14 -10.54 7.11
N PHE A 736 -4.81 -9.94 6.12
CA PHE A 736 -5.17 -8.52 6.12
C PHE A 736 -6.07 -8.12 7.31
N ILE A 737 -6.04 -6.83 7.69
CA ILE A 737 -6.90 -6.28 8.73
C ILE A 737 -8.38 -6.37 8.33
N ALA A 738 -9.25 -6.47 9.32
CA ALA A 738 -10.67 -6.23 9.08
C ALA A 738 -10.85 -4.71 8.87
N ALA A 739 -11.24 -4.30 7.67
CA ALA A 739 -11.43 -2.90 7.32
C ALA A 739 -12.90 -2.60 7.02
N THR A 740 -13.29 -1.34 7.22
CA THR A 740 -14.60 -0.79 6.82
C THR A 740 -14.48 0.27 5.72
N SER A 741 -13.25 0.65 5.36
CA SER A 741 -12.94 1.63 4.31
C SER A 741 -11.98 1.02 3.32
N GLU A 742 -12.17 1.34 2.04
CA GLU A 742 -11.34 0.88 0.93
C GLU A 742 -9.85 1.17 1.15
N ASP A 743 -9.54 2.30 1.78
CA ASP A 743 -8.16 2.74 2.03
C ASP A 743 -7.34 1.75 2.86
N PHE A 744 -8.00 0.89 3.63
CA PHE A 744 -7.38 -0.01 4.59
C PHE A 744 -7.60 -1.50 4.27
N VAL A 745 -8.29 -1.80 3.17
CA VAL A 745 -8.81 -3.14 2.86
C VAL A 745 -7.73 -4.20 2.70
N PHE A 746 -6.59 -3.85 2.10
CA PHE A 746 -5.48 -4.78 1.93
C PHE A 746 -4.27 -4.41 2.80
N PHE A 747 -4.51 -3.70 3.90
CA PHE A 747 -3.46 -3.45 4.87
C PHE A 747 -3.15 -4.73 5.65
N PRO A 748 -1.87 -5.11 5.78
CA PRO A 748 -1.47 -6.24 6.59
C PRO A 748 -1.78 -5.96 8.07
N LYS A 749 -2.13 -6.99 8.84
CA LYS A 749 -2.19 -6.86 10.30
C LYS A 749 -0.78 -6.67 10.85
N THR A 750 -0.55 -5.62 11.62
CA THR A 750 0.75 -5.42 12.28
C THR A 750 0.95 -6.40 13.44
N PRO A 751 2.19 -6.85 13.70
CA PRO A 751 2.56 -7.80 14.76
C PRO A 751 2.07 -7.42 16.16
N GLY A 752 2.01 -6.12 16.47
CA GLY A 752 1.56 -5.63 17.78
C GLY A 752 0.14 -6.06 18.18
N ALA A 753 -0.72 -6.40 17.20
CA ALA A 753 -2.09 -6.87 17.45
C ALA A 753 -2.25 -8.40 17.49
N LEU A 754 -1.21 -9.18 17.12
CA LEU A 754 -1.30 -10.65 16.95
C LEU A 754 -0.28 -11.46 17.76
N GLY A 755 0.62 -10.82 18.51
CA GLY A 755 1.64 -11.50 19.32
C GLY A 755 2.93 -11.82 18.55
N THR A 756 3.80 -12.67 19.10
CA THR A 756 5.08 -13.04 18.47
C THR A 756 4.85 -13.84 17.16
N PRO A 757 5.50 -13.47 16.04
CA PRO A 757 5.27 -14.08 14.73
C PRO A 757 5.50 -15.61 14.68
N SER A 758 4.62 -16.34 13.99
CA SER A 758 4.77 -17.78 13.67
C SER A 758 4.27 -18.11 12.26
N SER A 759 4.60 -19.30 11.73
CA SER A 759 4.12 -19.77 10.41
C SER A 759 2.60 -19.86 10.27
N THR A 760 1.87 -19.90 11.39
CA THR A 760 0.40 -20.04 11.44
C THR A 760 -0.32 -18.74 11.80
N THR A 761 0.35 -17.80 12.49
CA THR A 761 -0.24 -16.53 12.94
C THR A 761 0.19 -15.35 12.08
N MET A 762 1.40 -15.39 11.51
CA MET A 762 1.98 -14.35 10.68
C MET A 762 3.09 -14.92 9.79
N PRO A 763 2.76 -15.55 8.65
CA PRO A 763 3.77 -15.81 7.66
C PRO A 763 4.11 -14.48 6.98
N CYS A 764 5.16 -13.79 7.45
CA CYS A 764 5.87 -12.83 6.59
C CYS A 764 6.14 -13.46 5.22
N THR A 765 6.25 -14.79 5.13
CA THR A 765 6.39 -15.54 3.87
C THR A 765 5.26 -15.34 2.87
N SER A 766 4.05 -14.99 3.31
CA SER A 766 2.93 -14.72 2.41
C SER A 766 3.04 -13.37 1.69
N MET A 767 3.73 -12.41 2.32
CA MET A 767 3.77 -11.03 1.89
C MET A 767 5.19 -10.46 1.73
N TYR A 768 6.23 -11.23 2.08
CA TYR A 768 7.65 -10.88 2.09
C TYR A 768 8.45 -12.12 1.65
N GLY A 769 8.49 -12.30 0.34
CA GLY A 769 9.01 -13.50 -0.32
C GLY A 769 9.10 -13.34 -1.84
N GLY A 770 8.96 -12.11 -2.33
CA GLY A 770 9.05 -11.77 -3.73
C GLY A 770 10.45 -11.99 -4.29
N VAL A 771 10.53 -11.90 -5.62
CA VAL A 771 11.76 -12.04 -6.39
C VAL A 771 12.09 -10.72 -7.08
N THR A 772 13.35 -10.54 -7.46
CA THR A 772 13.75 -9.44 -8.32
C THR A 772 13.20 -9.67 -9.73
N PRO A 773 12.30 -8.82 -10.24
CA PRO A 773 11.67 -9.03 -11.53
C PRO A 773 12.62 -8.58 -12.65
N ALA A 774 12.58 -9.29 -13.78
CA ALA A 774 13.30 -8.88 -14.98
C ALA A 774 12.45 -7.85 -15.75
N ILE A 775 12.44 -6.61 -15.26
CA ILE A 775 11.68 -5.49 -15.84
C ILE A 775 12.62 -4.47 -16.51
N PRO A 776 12.14 -3.71 -17.52
CA PRO A 776 12.87 -2.58 -18.07
C PRO A 776 13.30 -1.58 -17.00
N ALA A 777 14.48 -0.97 -17.15
CA ALA A 777 15.02 0.02 -16.20
C ALA A 777 14.05 1.20 -15.96
N ALA A 778 13.23 1.55 -16.96
CA ALA A 778 12.20 2.57 -16.85
C ALA A 778 11.13 2.27 -15.79
N TYR A 779 10.93 0.99 -15.42
CA TYR A 779 9.97 0.55 -14.41
C TYR A 779 10.60 0.24 -13.05
N LEU A 780 11.93 0.37 -12.92
CA LEU A 780 12.60 0.17 -11.63
C LEU A 780 12.11 1.14 -10.53
N PRO A 781 11.79 2.42 -10.81
CA PRO A 781 11.18 3.29 -9.80
C PRO A 781 9.83 2.76 -9.30
N LEU A 782 9.04 2.12 -10.18
CA LEU A 782 7.77 1.50 -9.80
C LEU A 782 8.00 0.30 -8.89
N PHE A 783 9.05 -0.48 -9.15
CA PHE A 783 9.38 -1.63 -8.32
C PHE A 783 9.86 -1.23 -6.92
N ASN A 784 10.64 -0.15 -6.80
CA ASN A 784 11.27 0.26 -5.55
C ASN A 784 10.32 0.94 -4.56
N LEU A 785 9.11 1.29 -4.97
CA LEU A 785 8.12 1.99 -4.13
C LEU A 785 6.83 1.18 -4.06
N ASP A 786 6.15 1.26 -2.92
CA ASP A 786 4.82 0.70 -2.74
C ASP A 786 3.70 1.71 -3.05
N LEU A 787 2.44 1.33 -2.86
CA LEU A 787 1.25 2.17 -3.04
C LEU A 787 1.31 3.50 -2.28
N THR A 788 1.94 3.50 -1.11
CA THR A 788 2.07 4.65 -0.21
C THR A 788 3.35 5.46 -0.46
N SER A 789 4.10 5.13 -1.52
CA SER A 789 5.43 5.67 -1.81
C SER A 789 6.49 5.33 -0.75
N THR A 790 6.28 4.27 0.03
CA THR A 790 7.27 3.71 0.94
C THR A 790 8.30 2.91 0.14
N VAL A 791 9.58 3.10 0.44
CA VAL A 791 10.69 2.39 -0.23
C VAL A 791 10.70 0.92 0.17
N ARG A 792 10.82 0.04 -0.82
CA ARG A 792 10.89 -1.39 -0.57
C ARG A 792 12.21 -1.83 0.03
N SER A 793 12.13 -2.66 1.05
CA SER A 793 13.28 -3.26 1.73
C SER A 793 13.64 -4.62 1.12
N THR A 794 14.91 -5.00 1.26
CA THR A 794 15.45 -6.28 0.73
C THR A 794 16.21 -7.06 1.79
N THR A 795 15.84 -6.85 3.06
CA THR A 795 16.55 -7.44 4.20
C THR A 795 16.13 -8.89 4.34
N ALA A 796 17.05 -9.82 4.13
CA ALA A 796 16.78 -11.24 4.29
C ALA A 796 16.34 -11.58 5.71
N TYR A 797 15.43 -12.55 5.85
CA TYR A 797 14.95 -13.00 7.16
C TYR A 797 14.85 -14.53 7.23
N PRO A 798 14.96 -15.14 8.43
CA PRO A 798 15.15 -16.59 8.56
C PRO A 798 14.01 -17.46 8.04
N LEU A 799 12.80 -16.91 7.98
CA LEU A 799 11.62 -17.64 7.51
C LEU A 799 11.33 -17.39 6.03
N GLN A 800 12.14 -16.59 5.32
CA GLN A 800 11.85 -16.25 3.92
C GLN A 800 11.77 -17.50 3.04
N PRO A 801 10.89 -17.51 2.03
CA PRO A 801 10.80 -18.67 1.17
C PRO A 801 12.10 -18.89 0.38
N LEU A 802 12.48 -20.16 0.19
CA LEU A 802 13.71 -20.53 -0.50
C LEU A 802 13.75 -19.95 -1.93
N GLY A 803 14.83 -19.26 -2.29
CA GLY A 803 15.01 -18.61 -3.59
C GLY A 803 14.30 -17.26 -3.75
N SER A 804 13.64 -16.75 -2.71
CA SER A 804 13.16 -15.37 -2.67
C SER A 804 14.30 -14.38 -2.50
N ASN A 805 14.06 -13.11 -2.85
CA ASN A 805 14.98 -12.00 -2.66
C ASN A 805 14.61 -11.13 -1.44
N ALA A 806 13.74 -11.63 -0.55
CA ALA A 806 13.24 -10.88 0.61
C ALA A 806 12.59 -9.54 0.23
N ILE A 807 11.69 -9.57 -0.74
CA ILE A 807 10.98 -8.38 -1.25
C ILE A 807 9.50 -8.56 -0.96
N SER A 808 8.77 -7.49 -0.68
CA SER A 808 7.34 -7.65 -0.42
C SER A 808 6.55 -8.04 -1.68
N VAL A 809 5.44 -8.74 -1.44
CA VAL A 809 4.51 -9.24 -2.43
C VAL A 809 3.21 -8.44 -2.28
N GLY A 810 2.66 -7.96 -3.39
CA GLY A 810 1.50 -7.08 -3.40
C GLY A 810 1.84 -5.59 -3.33
N ALA A 811 0.80 -4.76 -3.19
CA ALA A 811 0.87 -3.31 -3.40
C ALA A 811 1.56 -2.55 -2.27
N PHE A 812 1.70 -3.14 -1.09
CA PHE A 812 2.29 -2.49 0.08
C PHE A 812 3.70 -3.01 0.35
N GLU A 813 4.51 -2.15 0.96
CA GLU A 813 5.77 -2.56 1.55
C GLU A 813 5.51 -3.24 2.89
N LEU A 814 6.28 -4.30 3.11
CA LEU A 814 6.45 -4.99 4.37
C LEU A 814 7.90 -5.37 4.49
N ASN A 815 8.52 -5.11 5.64
CA ASN A 815 9.91 -5.46 5.87
C ASN A 815 10.11 -6.84 6.52
N SER A 816 11.36 -7.19 6.85
CA SER A 816 11.74 -8.43 7.53
C SER A 816 11.04 -8.66 8.89
N ASN A 817 10.43 -7.62 9.45
CA ASN A 817 9.66 -7.66 10.69
C ASN A 817 8.15 -7.72 10.46
N CYS A 818 7.67 -7.87 9.21
CA CYS A 818 6.25 -7.78 8.87
C CYS A 818 5.61 -6.43 9.26
N LEU A 819 6.37 -5.33 9.17
CA LEU A 819 5.90 -3.97 9.45
C LEU A 819 5.82 -3.13 8.18
#